data_AF-A0A2Y9HHG5-F1
#
_entry.id   AF-A0A2Y9HHG5-F1
#
_cell.length_a   1.000
_cell.length_b   1.000
_cell.length_c   1.000
_cell.angle_alpha   90.00
_cell.angle_beta   90.00
_cell.angle_gamma   90.00
#
_symmetry.space_group_name_H-M   'P 1'
#
loop_
_entity.id
_entity.type
_entity.pdbx_description
1 polymer ?
#
loop_
_entity_poly.entity_id
_entity_poly.type
_entity_poly.pdbx_seq_one_letter_code
_entity_poly.pdbx_strand_id
1 'polypeptide(L)'
;MKVPPSFSLGTDPERQHGATVQDRHFLWSSGEERPATMGQAMGIKNCDFQAAKNNEEHHTKAISSQHLIVRRGQPFTIILYFQAPVYAFPSTLKKVALIAQTGEHPSKANKTQAMFPISRLGDQKWWNAAVEDRDDQCWTISVTAPADAIIGRYLLLLQVLGKKQFLLGQFTVLFNPWAREDAVFLKKESQRREYVLNQNGLIYLGTADCFHAEPWDFGQFESSVIDLSLGLLSMDKQVEEWGNPEHVAHILGALLHALKEKSVLPTPQTAAAAQERALLSKRRGSVPILRQWITGHGRPVCDSQAWVFAAVACTVLRCLGIPARVITTFASAQGTGGRLFVDEYYNEEGLQNGEAQRGRIWIFQTSTECWMTRPALPPGYDGWQILYPRVPSGGGGSPQEKEVLEKVQEERMRYEKHSGIHPPSLKTAEPLYMFLEAPCSVYLGGNAQFSVSLVNPSDQERAVQLAFGLQAIYYNGILAAELWKKKQSLMLGANMVNKTIKNLAFFHFEQSPPENSFLRLTVMATATQSEPSLSCFAQEDIAICRPYLTIEMPETAEQYQLLKASVRLHNFLDAPMKDCVISLFGRGLIYRERRYRLASVWPGNTLHTEFQFTPTQVGLQRLTVEMDCDMFQNVTNYRNVTVKAPELPA
;
A
#
# COMPACT_ATOMS: atom_id res chain seq x y z
N MET A 1 29.60 29.95 21.00
CA MET A 1 30.58 30.55 20.05
C MET A 1 31.68 29.55 19.74
N LYS A 2 31.58 28.89 18.58
CA LYS A 2 32.64 28.31 17.73
C LYS A 2 31.89 27.64 16.58
N VAL A 3 31.93 28.25 15.40
CA VAL A 3 31.30 27.79 14.16
C VAL A 3 32.35 27.05 13.34
N PRO A 4 32.05 25.86 12.78
CA PRO A 4 32.73 25.34 11.60
C PRO A 4 31.85 25.46 10.33
N PRO A 5 32.45 25.40 9.13
CA PRO A 5 32.14 26.32 8.05
C PRO A 5 31.10 25.82 7.05
N SER A 6 30.43 26.80 6.44
CA SER A 6 29.61 26.72 5.24
C SER A 6 30.44 26.32 4.02
N PHE A 7 29.99 25.30 3.28
CA PHE A 7 30.47 25.04 1.92
C PHE A 7 29.64 25.83 0.92
N SER A 8 30.28 26.85 0.32
CA SER A 8 29.82 27.60 -0.84
C SER A 8 30.30 26.90 -2.12
N LEU A 9 29.40 26.55 -3.03
CA LEU A 9 29.73 26.11 -4.39
C LEU A 9 29.78 27.34 -5.30
N GLY A 10 31.00 27.72 -5.68
CA GLY A 10 31.27 28.73 -6.70
C GLY A 10 30.93 28.22 -8.10
N THR A 11 30.35 29.12 -8.88
CA THR A 11 30.06 29.01 -10.30
C THR A 11 31.32 29.22 -11.13
N ASP A 12 31.66 28.28 -12.01
CA ASP A 12 32.17 28.58 -13.35
C ASP A 12 31.97 27.38 -14.30
N PRO A 13 31.76 27.61 -15.62
CA PRO A 13 31.17 26.68 -16.56
C PRO A 13 32.22 25.83 -17.31
N GLU A 14 31.73 24.81 -18.01
CA GLU A 14 32.46 23.96 -18.97
C GLU A 14 33.43 22.92 -18.38
N ARG A 15 32.85 21.79 -17.99
CA ARG A 15 33.27 20.45 -18.44
C ARG A 15 32.08 19.50 -18.31
N GLN A 16 31.37 19.32 -19.42
CA GLN A 16 30.37 18.28 -19.57
C GLN A 16 31.03 16.92 -19.33
N HIS A 17 30.69 16.25 -18.23
CA HIS A 17 30.59 14.78 -18.09
C HIS A 17 29.60 14.56 -16.93
N GLY A 18 28.32 14.36 -17.28
CA GLY A 18 27.27 14.04 -16.33
C GLY A 18 27.51 12.65 -15.76
N ALA A 19 27.77 12.55 -14.46
CA ALA A 19 27.70 11.30 -13.73
C ALA A 19 26.22 10.97 -13.49
N THR A 20 25.58 10.38 -14.49
CA THR A 20 24.31 9.69 -14.37
C THR A 20 24.49 8.51 -13.42
N VAL A 21 23.53 8.29 -12.53
CA VAL A 21 23.35 7.00 -11.84
C VAL A 21 22.88 6.00 -12.90
N GLN A 22 23.82 5.55 -13.73
CA GLN A 22 23.65 4.42 -14.64
C GLN A 22 24.70 3.38 -14.28
N ASP A 23 24.27 2.12 -14.26
CA ASP A 23 25.09 0.92 -14.17
C ASP A 23 25.80 0.65 -12.84
N ARG A 24 25.03 0.61 -11.74
CA ARG A 24 25.17 -0.55 -10.85
C ARG A 24 24.21 -1.60 -11.36
N HIS A 25 24.73 -2.45 -12.25
CA HIS A 25 24.11 -3.72 -12.55
C HIS A 25 23.76 -4.41 -11.22
N PHE A 26 22.48 -4.44 -10.86
CA PHE A 26 21.90 -5.42 -9.94
C PHE A 26 21.89 -6.78 -10.67
N LEU A 27 23.07 -7.23 -11.10
CA LEU A 27 23.34 -8.58 -11.50
C LEU A 27 24.01 -9.23 -10.30
N TRP A 28 23.20 -9.86 -9.44
CA TRP A 28 23.58 -11.24 -9.15
C TRP A 28 23.42 -11.94 -10.48
N SER A 29 24.51 -12.06 -11.22
CA SER A 29 24.52 -12.69 -12.52
C SER A 29 23.73 -14.00 -12.42
N SER A 30 22.66 -14.11 -13.22
CA SER A 30 22.16 -15.39 -13.69
C SER A 30 23.18 -15.97 -14.68
N GLY A 31 24.43 -16.06 -14.24
CA GLY A 31 25.45 -16.79 -14.96
C GLY A 31 25.10 -18.25 -14.78
N GLU A 32 24.69 -18.89 -15.86
CA GLU A 32 24.98 -20.30 -16.06
C GLU A 32 26.51 -20.47 -16.07
N GLU A 33 27.16 -20.33 -14.91
CA GLU A 33 28.44 -20.97 -14.71
C GLU A 33 28.13 -22.46 -14.60
N ARG A 34 28.36 -23.16 -15.72
CA ARG A 34 28.49 -24.62 -15.72
C ARG A 34 29.36 -24.99 -14.52
N PRO A 35 28.90 -25.87 -13.61
CA PRO A 35 29.68 -26.18 -12.42
C PRO A 35 31.03 -26.74 -12.86
N ALA A 36 32.10 -26.06 -12.44
CA ALA A 36 33.45 -26.56 -12.58
C ALA A 36 33.50 -27.99 -12.02
N THR A 37 34.00 -28.89 -12.86
CA THR A 37 34.14 -30.33 -12.69
C THR A 37 34.08 -30.84 -11.25
N MET A 38 33.02 -31.61 -10.99
CA MET A 38 32.80 -32.42 -9.81
C MET A 38 33.88 -33.47 -9.59
N GLY A 39 34.17 -33.71 -8.31
CA GLY A 39 34.50 -35.04 -7.81
C GLY A 39 35.98 -35.32 -7.59
N GLN A 40 36.39 -35.43 -6.32
CA GLN A 40 37.31 -36.51 -5.91
C GLN A 40 37.42 -36.74 -4.40
N ALA A 41 36.86 -35.88 -3.52
CA ALA A 41 37.11 -36.04 -2.08
C ALA A 41 35.98 -36.65 -1.23
N MET A 42 34.73 -36.76 -1.70
CA MET A 42 33.60 -37.16 -0.83
C MET A 42 32.47 -37.96 -1.49
N GLY A 43 32.54 -38.25 -2.79
CA GLY A 43 31.48 -38.98 -3.49
C GLY A 43 30.09 -38.37 -3.26
N ILE A 44 29.93 -37.05 -3.25
CA ILE A 44 28.60 -36.41 -3.29
C ILE A 44 28.33 -36.07 -4.74
N LYS A 45 27.23 -36.59 -5.27
CA LYS A 45 26.83 -36.40 -6.66
C LYS A 45 26.04 -35.12 -6.83
N ASN A 46 25.00 -34.89 -6.04
CA ASN A 46 24.16 -33.68 -6.11
C ASN A 46 23.32 -33.53 -4.81
N CYS A 47 22.75 -32.34 -4.61
CA CYS A 47 21.72 -32.05 -3.63
C CYS A 47 20.43 -31.60 -4.34
N ASP A 48 19.33 -32.28 -4.09
CA ASP A 48 18.01 -31.87 -4.55
C ASP A 48 17.27 -31.17 -3.40
N PHE A 49 16.90 -29.91 -3.63
CA PHE A 49 16.21 -29.07 -2.66
C PHE A 49 14.70 -29.29 -2.63
N GLN A 50 14.17 -30.19 -3.46
CA GLN A 50 12.75 -30.55 -3.49
C GLN A 50 11.84 -29.31 -3.58
N ALA A 51 12.26 -28.32 -4.37
CA ALA A 51 11.70 -26.96 -4.35
C ALA A 51 10.18 -26.95 -4.58
N ALA A 52 9.67 -27.72 -5.54
CA ALA A 52 8.23 -27.78 -5.81
C ALA A 52 7.41 -28.31 -4.62
N LYS A 53 7.88 -29.37 -3.96
CA LYS A 53 7.23 -29.97 -2.78
C LYS A 53 7.29 -29.02 -1.59
N ASN A 54 8.49 -28.55 -1.25
CA ASN A 54 8.69 -27.66 -0.12
C ASN A 54 7.92 -26.34 -0.31
N ASN A 55 7.93 -25.74 -1.50
CA ASN A 55 7.21 -24.48 -1.72
C ASN A 55 5.68 -24.63 -1.64
N GLU A 56 5.12 -25.81 -1.94
CA GLU A 56 3.70 -26.10 -1.67
C GLU A 56 3.44 -26.11 -0.16
N GLU A 57 4.24 -26.87 0.61
CA GLU A 57 4.11 -27.01 2.06
C GLU A 57 4.36 -25.70 2.83
N HIS A 58 5.21 -24.82 2.29
CA HIS A 58 5.52 -23.51 2.87
C HIS A 58 4.65 -22.35 2.35
N HIS A 59 3.64 -22.64 1.51
CA HIS A 59 2.76 -21.63 0.92
C HIS A 59 3.53 -20.54 0.14
N THR A 60 4.49 -20.97 -0.69
CA THR A 60 5.36 -20.14 -1.53
C THR A 60 5.41 -20.60 -3.00
N LYS A 61 4.68 -21.67 -3.36
CA LYS A 61 4.59 -22.18 -4.75
C LYS A 61 4.17 -21.13 -5.78
N ALA A 62 3.34 -20.17 -5.38
CA ALA A 62 2.92 -19.08 -6.25
C ALA A 62 4.08 -18.16 -6.68
N ILE A 63 5.18 -18.13 -5.90
CA ILE A 63 6.38 -17.32 -6.18
C ILE A 63 7.32 -18.07 -7.13
N SER A 64 7.60 -19.35 -6.85
CA SER A 64 8.47 -20.18 -7.68
C SER A 64 8.18 -21.66 -7.50
N SER A 65 8.40 -22.45 -8.56
CA SER A 65 8.49 -23.91 -8.50
C SER A 65 9.92 -24.44 -8.65
N GLN A 66 10.88 -23.56 -8.97
CA GLN A 66 12.27 -23.93 -9.28
C GLN A 66 13.22 -23.54 -8.16
N HIS A 67 13.05 -22.35 -7.58
CA HIS A 67 13.89 -21.86 -6.49
C HIS A 67 13.25 -22.22 -5.15
N LEU A 68 14.03 -22.75 -4.20
CA LEU A 68 13.52 -23.07 -2.87
C LEU A 68 13.26 -21.78 -2.08
N ILE A 69 12.01 -21.59 -1.66
CA ILE A 69 11.57 -20.46 -0.84
C ILE A 69 10.77 -21.01 0.33
N VAL A 70 11.35 -20.94 1.52
CA VAL A 70 10.78 -21.50 2.75
C VAL A 70 10.44 -20.40 3.73
N ARG A 71 9.61 -20.74 4.72
CA ARG A 71 9.27 -19.87 5.85
C ARG A 71 9.96 -20.39 7.10
N ARG A 72 10.55 -19.48 7.88
CA ARG A 72 11.29 -19.82 9.11
C ARG A 72 10.42 -20.56 10.14
N GLY A 73 11.03 -21.34 11.03
CA GLY A 73 10.31 -22.12 12.04
C GLY A 73 9.55 -23.34 11.50
N GLN A 74 9.61 -23.65 10.20
CA GLN A 74 9.01 -24.84 9.60
C GLN A 74 10.10 -25.67 8.90
N PRO A 75 10.09 -27.01 9.05
CA PRO A 75 11.06 -27.90 8.40
C PRO A 75 10.83 -27.99 6.88
N PHE A 76 11.92 -28.15 6.12
CA PHE A 76 11.91 -28.47 4.69
C PHE A 76 12.83 -29.64 4.37
N THR A 77 12.53 -30.39 3.32
CA THR A 77 13.28 -31.59 2.96
C THR A 77 14.34 -31.30 1.90
N ILE A 78 15.55 -31.85 2.06
CA ILE A 78 16.56 -31.94 1.00
C ILE A 78 17.00 -33.40 0.81
N ILE A 79 17.41 -33.76 -0.40
CA ILE A 79 17.92 -35.10 -0.73
C ILE A 79 19.37 -34.98 -1.18
N LEU A 80 20.29 -35.57 -0.40
CA LEU A 80 21.70 -35.67 -0.78
C LEU A 80 21.95 -36.99 -1.49
N TYR A 81 22.48 -36.92 -2.71
CA TYR A 81 22.88 -38.09 -3.49
C TYR A 81 24.38 -38.35 -3.38
N PHE A 82 24.74 -39.60 -3.12
CA PHE A 82 26.12 -40.06 -3.04
C PHE A 82 26.52 -40.84 -4.29
N GLN A 83 27.81 -40.81 -4.59
CA GLN A 83 28.46 -41.42 -5.74
C GLN A 83 28.90 -42.87 -5.42
N ALA A 84 29.00 -43.20 -4.13
CA ALA A 84 29.20 -44.54 -3.62
C ALA A 84 28.25 -44.79 -2.44
N PRO A 85 27.90 -46.06 -2.15
CA PRO A 85 26.88 -46.34 -1.15
C PRO A 85 27.23 -45.86 0.26
N VAL A 86 26.21 -45.41 1.00
CA VAL A 86 26.31 -44.76 2.32
C VAL A 86 27.04 -45.62 3.35
N TYR A 87 26.89 -46.95 3.28
CA TYR A 87 27.53 -47.91 4.19
C TYR A 87 29.07 -47.93 4.09
N ALA A 88 29.66 -47.32 3.07
CA ALA A 88 31.11 -47.15 2.94
C ALA A 88 31.67 -46.01 3.82
N PHE A 89 30.83 -45.13 4.40
CA PHE A 89 31.29 -43.93 5.12
C PHE A 89 30.81 -43.73 6.59
N PRO A 90 30.54 -44.78 7.40
CA PRO A 90 29.84 -44.65 8.68
C PRO A 90 30.57 -43.78 9.73
N SER A 91 31.91 -43.74 9.70
CA SER A 91 32.73 -42.92 10.62
C SER A 91 32.84 -41.45 10.20
N THR A 92 32.67 -41.16 8.90
CA THR A 92 32.74 -39.80 8.33
C THR A 92 31.39 -39.09 8.48
N LEU A 93 30.29 -39.84 8.40
CA LEU A 93 28.91 -39.36 8.50
C LEU A 93 28.56 -38.80 9.90
N LYS A 94 29.23 -39.29 10.96
CA LYS A 94 29.14 -38.70 12.32
C LYS A 94 29.85 -37.34 12.46
N LYS A 95 30.57 -36.90 11.43
CA LYS A 95 31.39 -35.67 11.41
C LYS A 95 30.90 -34.65 10.37
N VAL A 96 29.66 -34.80 9.90
CA VAL A 96 29.05 -33.93 8.88
C VAL A 96 28.15 -32.90 9.56
N ALA A 97 28.37 -31.65 9.21
CA ALA A 97 27.55 -30.52 9.62
C ALA A 97 27.10 -29.74 8.39
N LEU A 98 25.92 -29.13 8.49
CA LEU A 98 25.46 -28.14 7.53
C LEU A 98 25.86 -26.75 8.03
N ILE A 99 26.08 -25.84 7.08
CA ILE A 99 26.31 -24.43 7.35
C ILE A 99 25.29 -23.63 6.53
N ALA A 100 24.45 -22.84 7.18
CA ALA A 100 23.59 -21.84 6.55
C ALA A 100 24.26 -20.47 6.67
N GLN A 101 24.36 -19.72 5.57
CA GLN A 101 24.98 -18.39 5.51
C GLN A 101 24.10 -17.40 4.75
N THR A 102 23.97 -16.17 5.25
CA THR A 102 23.25 -15.05 4.62
C THR A 102 24.07 -13.76 4.73
N GLY A 103 23.78 -12.78 3.88
CA GLY A 103 24.48 -11.49 3.81
C GLY A 103 25.85 -11.53 3.13
N GLU A 104 26.44 -10.36 2.87
CA GLU A 104 27.73 -10.23 2.18
C GLU A 104 28.92 -10.69 3.04
N HIS A 105 28.81 -10.56 4.36
CA HIS A 105 29.85 -10.93 5.32
C HIS A 105 29.30 -11.84 6.43
N PRO A 106 29.05 -13.14 6.12
CA PRO A 106 28.47 -14.07 7.08
C PRO A 106 29.38 -14.30 8.29
N SER A 107 28.83 -14.19 9.50
CA SER A 107 29.55 -14.41 10.74
C SER A 107 28.67 -15.10 11.79
N LYS A 108 29.28 -15.90 12.66
CA LYS A 108 28.57 -16.53 13.79
C LYS A 108 28.13 -15.50 14.82
N ALA A 109 28.92 -14.44 15.01
CA ALA A 109 28.66 -13.38 15.99
C ALA A 109 27.34 -12.65 15.67
N ASN A 110 27.07 -12.38 14.40
CA ASN A 110 25.88 -11.64 13.95
C ASN A 110 24.72 -12.58 13.58
N LYS A 111 24.80 -13.87 13.91
CA LYS A 111 23.83 -14.91 13.53
C LYS A 111 23.58 -15.06 12.02
N THR A 112 24.40 -14.43 11.16
CA THR A 112 24.32 -14.54 9.70
C THR A 112 25.00 -15.81 9.16
N GLN A 113 25.72 -16.55 10.02
CA GLN A 113 26.22 -17.89 9.73
C GLN A 113 25.88 -18.84 10.89
N ALA A 114 25.24 -19.97 10.57
CA ALA A 114 24.93 -21.03 11.53
C ALA A 114 25.51 -22.37 11.04
N MET A 115 26.30 -23.03 11.90
CA MET A 115 26.80 -24.39 11.67
C MET A 115 26.08 -25.34 12.61
N PHE A 116 25.50 -26.42 12.08
CA PHE A 116 24.67 -27.35 12.85
C PHE A 116 24.89 -28.80 12.38
N PRO A 117 25.00 -29.76 13.31
CA PRO A 117 25.18 -31.16 12.95
C PRO A 117 23.89 -31.77 12.40
N ILE A 118 24.03 -32.83 11.61
CA ILE A 118 22.88 -33.65 11.21
C ILE A 118 22.63 -34.67 12.32
N SER A 119 21.67 -34.39 13.21
CA SER A 119 21.36 -35.24 14.37
C SER A 119 19.87 -35.18 14.75
N ARG A 120 19.35 -36.26 15.36
CA ARG A 120 17.96 -36.31 15.86
C ARG A 120 17.77 -35.55 17.18
N LEU A 121 18.85 -35.17 17.86
CA LEU A 121 18.86 -34.50 19.17
C LEU A 121 19.18 -32.99 19.00
N GLY A 122 18.56 -32.34 18.02
CA GLY A 122 18.77 -30.92 17.74
C GLY A 122 18.06 -30.00 18.74
N ASP A 123 18.62 -28.81 18.95
CA ASP A 123 17.93 -27.72 19.65
C ASP A 123 16.81 -27.16 18.76
N GLN A 124 15.58 -27.15 19.27
CA GLN A 124 14.42 -26.61 18.56
C GLN A 124 14.47 -25.09 18.42
N LYS A 125 15.28 -24.40 19.24
CA LYS A 125 15.48 -22.94 19.19
C LYS A 125 16.62 -22.52 18.25
N TRP A 126 17.28 -23.47 17.61
CA TRP A 126 18.38 -23.20 16.69
C TRP A 126 18.18 -23.94 15.36
N TRP A 127 19.06 -23.65 14.40
CA TRP A 127 19.13 -24.43 13.16
C TRP A 127 19.37 -25.91 13.49
N ASN A 128 18.54 -26.77 12.91
CA ASN A 128 18.67 -28.21 13.08
C ASN A 128 18.51 -28.95 11.75
N ALA A 129 19.10 -30.14 11.69
CA ALA A 129 18.90 -31.06 10.59
C ALA A 129 18.84 -32.50 11.10
N ALA A 130 17.91 -33.29 10.59
CA ALA A 130 17.72 -34.68 10.96
C ALA A 130 17.59 -35.56 9.72
N VAL A 131 18.19 -36.74 9.76
CA VAL A 131 17.98 -37.75 8.71
C VAL A 131 16.61 -38.41 8.94
N GLU A 132 15.70 -38.21 8.00
CA GLU A 132 14.37 -38.82 7.98
C GLU A 132 14.46 -40.24 7.43
N ASP A 133 15.14 -40.40 6.29
CA ASP A 133 15.27 -41.67 5.60
C ASP A 133 16.68 -41.88 5.02
N ARG A 134 17.09 -43.15 4.92
CA ARG A 134 18.39 -43.58 4.40
C ARG A 134 18.20 -44.68 3.38
N ASP A 135 18.49 -44.35 2.13
CA ASP A 135 18.66 -45.32 1.07
C ASP A 135 20.17 -45.61 0.86
N ASP A 136 20.47 -46.62 0.05
CA ASP A 136 21.83 -47.06 -0.26
C ASP A 136 22.68 -45.94 -0.86
N GLN A 137 22.08 -45.04 -1.65
CA GLN A 137 22.80 -43.95 -2.34
C GLN A 137 22.25 -42.55 -2.07
N CYS A 138 21.23 -42.39 -1.22
CA CYS A 138 20.69 -41.06 -0.90
C CYS A 138 20.26 -40.91 0.55
N TRP A 139 20.36 -39.67 1.04
CA TRP A 139 19.89 -39.27 2.35
C TRP A 139 18.79 -38.24 2.22
N THR A 140 17.64 -38.53 2.80
CA THR A 140 16.55 -37.57 2.97
C THR A 140 16.72 -36.88 4.29
N ILE A 141 16.96 -35.57 4.25
CA ILE A 141 17.28 -34.74 5.41
C ILE A 141 16.21 -33.69 5.58
N SER A 142 15.63 -33.64 6.77
CA SER A 142 14.82 -32.52 7.25
C SER A 142 15.75 -31.41 7.74
N VAL A 143 15.55 -30.18 7.29
CA VAL A 143 16.29 -28.99 7.75
C VAL A 143 15.29 -27.97 8.28
N THR A 144 15.53 -27.43 9.47
CA THR A 144 14.65 -26.43 10.10
C THR A 144 15.44 -25.17 10.44
N ALA A 145 14.99 -24.03 9.92
CA ALA A 145 15.44 -22.72 10.37
C ALA A 145 14.68 -22.33 11.66
N PRO A 146 15.33 -21.70 12.66
CA PRO A 146 14.62 -21.26 13.86
C PRO A 146 13.57 -20.19 13.54
N ALA A 147 12.55 -20.04 14.39
CA ALA A 147 11.43 -19.11 14.15
C ALA A 147 11.83 -17.63 14.19
N ASP A 148 13.00 -17.30 14.74
CA ASP A 148 13.59 -15.96 14.76
C ASP A 148 14.71 -15.78 13.71
N ALA A 149 14.87 -16.75 12.78
CA ALA A 149 15.88 -16.66 11.74
C ALA A 149 15.77 -15.36 10.94
N ILE A 150 16.94 -14.82 10.58
CA ILE A 150 17.12 -13.73 9.62
C ILE A 150 16.44 -14.11 8.30
N ILE A 151 15.63 -13.22 7.73
CA ILE A 151 15.05 -13.45 6.40
C ILE A 151 16.04 -13.09 5.29
N GLY A 152 15.87 -13.65 4.10
CA GLY A 152 16.68 -13.33 2.93
C GLY A 152 17.24 -14.54 2.22
N ARG A 153 18.26 -14.31 1.38
CA ARG A 153 18.90 -15.34 0.56
C ARG A 153 19.99 -16.05 1.35
N TYR A 154 19.93 -17.37 1.39
CA TYR A 154 20.87 -18.23 2.07
C TYR A 154 21.66 -19.11 1.10
N LEU A 155 22.93 -19.33 1.44
CA LEU A 155 23.75 -20.42 0.93
C LEU A 155 23.73 -21.57 1.93
N LEU A 156 23.47 -22.79 1.45
CA LEU A 156 23.62 -24.01 2.23
C LEU A 156 24.92 -24.71 1.85
N LEU A 157 25.80 -24.92 2.81
CA LEU A 157 27.07 -25.63 2.62
C LEU A 157 27.12 -26.89 3.48
N LEU A 158 27.87 -27.88 3.01
CA LEU A 158 28.23 -29.08 3.76
C LEU A 158 29.67 -28.95 4.27
N GLN A 159 29.85 -29.11 5.57
CA GLN A 159 31.14 -29.20 6.22
C GLN A 159 31.39 -30.62 6.71
N VAL A 160 32.53 -31.18 6.29
CA VAL A 160 33.05 -32.44 6.84
C VAL A 160 34.33 -32.13 7.58
N LEU A 161 34.48 -32.65 8.80
CA LEU A 161 35.66 -32.39 9.63
C LEU A 161 36.95 -32.73 8.87
N GLY A 162 37.86 -31.75 8.77
CA GLY A 162 39.15 -31.90 8.08
C GLY A 162 39.11 -31.80 6.55
N LYS A 163 37.97 -31.46 5.94
CA LYS A 163 37.82 -31.26 4.49
C LYS A 163 37.29 -29.86 4.15
N LYS A 164 37.42 -29.48 2.87
CA LYS A 164 36.87 -28.23 2.32
C LYS A 164 35.33 -28.23 2.40
N GLN A 165 34.73 -27.05 2.54
CA GLN A 165 33.29 -26.85 2.47
C GLN A 165 32.78 -27.06 1.05
N PHE A 166 31.59 -27.64 0.91
CA PHE A 166 30.92 -27.86 -0.37
C PHE A 166 29.62 -27.08 -0.42
N LEU A 167 29.42 -26.27 -1.46
CA LEU A 167 28.15 -25.59 -1.69
C LEU A 167 27.12 -26.62 -2.15
N LEU A 168 26.00 -26.72 -1.44
CA LEU A 168 24.87 -27.58 -1.82
C LEU A 168 23.90 -26.83 -2.72
N GLY A 169 23.64 -25.56 -2.42
CA GLY A 169 22.72 -24.73 -3.20
C GLY A 169 22.30 -23.47 -2.46
N GLN A 170 21.30 -22.78 -3.03
CA GLN A 170 20.75 -21.53 -2.51
C GLN A 170 19.26 -21.69 -2.21
N PHE A 171 18.79 -20.98 -1.19
CA PHE A 171 17.37 -20.94 -0.82
C PHE A 171 17.02 -19.60 -0.17
N THR A 172 15.74 -19.25 -0.16
CA THR A 172 15.25 -18.02 0.49
C THR A 172 14.45 -18.36 1.74
N VAL A 173 14.69 -17.63 2.82
CA VAL A 173 13.93 -17.74 4.08
C VAL A 173 13.06 -16.49 4.24
N LEU A 174 11.76 -16.69 4.49
CA LEU A 174 10.77 -15.65 4.73
C LEU A 174 10.17 -15.73 6.14
N PHE A 175 9.46 -14.68 6.54
CA PHE A 175 8.62 -14.70 7.75
C PHE A 175 7.51 -15.76 7.65
N ASN A 176 7.10 -16.30 8.80
CA ASN A 176 6.15 -17.40 8.88
C ASN A 176 4.87 -17.10 9.69
N PRO A 177 3.81 -16.60 9.03
CA PRO A 177 2.50 -16.42 9.65
C PRO A 177 1.83 -17.72 10.12
N TRP A 178 2.34 -18.90 9.74
CA TRP A 178 1.79 -20.20 10.12
C TRP A 178 2.46 -20.83 11.35
N ALA A 179 3.68 -20.41 11.69
CA ALA A 179 4.40 -20.91 12.87
C ALA A 179 4.00 -20.12 14.13
N ARG A 180 3.65 -20.80 15.23
CA ARG A 180 3.16 -20.16 16.47
C ARG A 180 4.24 -19.37 17.19
N GLU A 181 5.48 -19.78 17.00
CA GLU A 181 6.69 -19.24 17.60
C GLU A 181 7.20 -18.01 16.85
N ASP A 182 6.70 -17.76 15.63
CA ASP A 182 7.07 -16.59 14.84
C ASP A 182 6.33 -15.34 15.33
N ALA A 183 7.05 -14.22 15.43
CA ALA A 183 6.49 -12.92 15.79
C ALA A 183 5.35 -12.45 14.86
N VAL A 184 5.24 -12.96 13.63
CA VAL A 184 4.14 -12.63 12.70
C VAL A 184 3.01 -13.67 12.67
N PHE A 185 2.96 -14.60 13.63
CA PHE A 185 1.94 -15.65 13.69
C PHE A 185 0.53 -15.10 13.63
N LEU A 186 -0.29 -15.64 12.73
CA LEU A 186 -1.67 -15.23 12.54
C LEU A 186 -2.60 -16.44 12.63
N LYS A 187 -3.28 -16.57 13.78
CA LYS A 187 -4.03 -17.78 14.15
C LYS A 187 -5.10 -18.23 13.15
N LYS A 188 -5.81 -17.29 12.50
CA LYS A 188 -6.95 -17.60 11.63
C LYS A 188 -6.49 -17.85 10.19
N GLU A 189 -6.86 -19.00 9.62
CA GLU A 189 -6.57 -19.35 8.21
C GLU A 189 -7.14 -18.33 7.23
N SER A 190 -8.37 -17.86 7.45
CA SER A 190 -8.99 -16.83 6.61
C SER A 190 -8.19 -15.52 6.59
N GLN A 191 -7.59 -15.14 7.71
CA GLN A 191 -6.75 -13.95 7.81
C GLN A 191 -5.40 -14.14 7.11
N ARG A 192 -4.79 -15.34 7.17
CA ARG A 192 -3.55 -15.64 6.43
C ARG A 192 -3.80 -15.62 4.91
N ARG A 193 -4.93 -16.17 4.49
CA ARG A 193 -5.39 -16.10 3.10
C ARG A 193 -5.56 -14.65 2.64
N GLU A 194 -6.18 -13.78 3.45
CA GLU A 194 -6.44 -12.39 3.08
C GLU A 194 -5.21 -11.48 3.15
N TYR A 195 -4.44 -11.56 4.24
CA TYR A 195 -3.40 -10.58 4.54
C TYR A 195 -2.00 -11.01 4.10
N VAL A 196 -1.84 -12.21 3.55
CA VAL A 196 -0.57 -12.72 3.02
C VAL A 196 -0.74 -13.22 1.58
N LEU A 197 -1.71 -14.10 1.35
CA LEU A 197 -1.85 -14.80 0.06
C LEU A 197 -2.69 -14.07 -0.99
N ASN A 198 -3.66 -13.26 -0.59
CA ASN A 198 -4.54 -12.58 -1.52
C ASN A 198 -3.76 -11.47 -2.25
N GLN A 199 -3.71 -11.55 -3.58
CA GLN A 199 -3.04 -10.57 -4.43
C GLN A 199 -4.00 -9.49 -4.96
N ASN A 200 -5.31 -9.63 -4.70
CA ASN A 200 -6.34 -8.69 -5.15
C ASN A 200 -6.88 -7.90 -3.96
N GLY A 201 -6.59 -6.60 -3.91
CA GLY A 201 -7.00 -5.67 -2.85
C GLY A 201 -8.13 -4.73 -3.26
N LEU A 202 -8.62 -3.98 -2.28
CA LEU A 202 -9.48 -2.82 -2.45
C LEU A 202 -8.88 -1.67 -1.64
N ILE A 203 -8.89 -0.47 -2.20
CA ILE A 203 -8.47 0.75 -1.54
C ILE A 203 -9.68 1.67 -1.49
N TYR A 204 -10.12 2.04 -0.29
CA TYR A 204 -11.27 2.92 -0.15
C TYR A 204 -10.83 4.37 -0.35
N LEU A 205 -11.47 5.08 -1.27
CA LEU A 205 -11.19 6.47 -1.61
C LEU A 205 -12.50 7.26 -1.63
N GLY A 206 -12.44 8.58 -1.54
CA GLY A 206 -13.63 9.44 -1.50
C GLY A 206 -13.79 10.15 -0.17
N THR A 207 -15.02 10.56 0.16
CA THR A 207 -15.38 11.13 1.46
C THR A 207 -15.97 10.07 2.37
N ALA A 208 -16.15 10.37 3.67
CA ALA A 208 -16.74 9.41 4.62
C ALA A 208 -18.15 8.97 4.21
N ASP A 209 -18.96 9.90 3.69
CA ASP A 209 -20.35 9.64 3.31
C ASP A 209 -20.51 9.17 1.85
N CYS A 210 -19.48 9.32 1.02
CA CYS A 210 -19.48 8.87 -0.38
C CYS A 210 -18.12 8.30 -0.79
N PHE A 211 -17.76 7.16 -0.19
CA PHE A 211 -16.56 6.42 -0.58
C PHE A 211 -16.83 5.43 -1.71
N HIS A 212 -15.78 5.09 -2.46
CA HIS A 212 -15.76 4.00 -3.43
C HIS A 212 -14.58 3.09 -3.17
N ALA A 213 -14.71 1.83 -3.59
CA ALA A 213 -13.65 0.84 -3.50
C ALA A 213 -12.88 0.80 -4.83
N GLU A 214 -11.62 1.22 -4.80
CA GLU A 214 -10.71 1.13 -5.93
C GLU A 214 -10.05 -0.25 -5.97
N PRO A 215 -10.28 -1.07 -7.01
CA PRO A 215 -9.64 -2.38 -7.15
C PRO A 215 -8.14 -2.22 -7.35
N TRP A 216 -7.37 -2.93 -6.55
CA TRP A 216 -5.91 -2.89 -6.60
C TRP A 216 -5.30 -4.26 -6.79
N ASP A 217 -4.24 -4.30 -7.60
CA ASP A 217 -3.44 -5.48 -7.79
C ASP A 217 -2.12 -5.37 -7.01
N PHE A 218 -1.96 -6.16 -5.94
CA PHE A 218 -0.71 -6.20 -5.19
C PHE A 218 0.39 -6.95 -5.96
N GLY A 219 0.08 -8.11 -6.54
CA GLY A 219 1.03 -8.89 -7.34
C GLY A 219 2.27 -9.39 -6.58
N GLN A 220 2.19 -9.60 -5.26
CA GLN A 220 3.35 -9.93 -4.42
C GLN A 220 4.08 -11.24 -4.78
N PHE A 221 3.48 -12.10 -5.61
CA PHE A 221 4.10 -13.36 -6.04
C PHE A 221 4.69 -13.30 -7.46
N GLU A 222 4.66 -12.15 -8.13
CA GLU A 222 5.42 -11.98 -9.36
C GLU A 222 6.91 -12.18 -9.09
N SER A 223 7.60 -12.92 -9.96
CA SER A 223 8.98 -13.37 -9.74
C SER A 223 9.96 -12.22 -9.44
N SER A 224 9.77 -11.05 -10.04
CA SER A 224 10.62 -9.89 -9.77
C SER A 224 10.39 -9.25 -8.39
N VAL A 225 9.24 -9.43 -7.76
CA VAL A 225 8.88 -8.68 -6.54
C VAL A 225 9.70 -9.13 -5.34
N ILE A 226 9.95 -10.43 -5.20
CA ILE A 226 10.79 -10.93 -4.10
C ILE A 226 12.23 -10.46 -4.23
N ASP A 227 12.77 -10.46 -5.45
CA ASP A 227 14.12 -9.98 -5.72
C ASP A 227 14.24 -8.47 -5.49
N LEU A 228 13.25 -7.68 -5.93
CA LEU A 228 13.19 -6.25 -5.67
C LEU A 228 13.04 -5.94 -4.17
N SER A 229 12.23 -6.74 -3.44
CA SER A 229 12.00 -6.55 -2.01
C SER A 229 13.24 -6.85 -1.18
N LEU A 230 13.92 -7.96 -1.47
CA LEU A 230 15.19 -8.33 -0.82
C LEU A 230 16.33 -7.40 -1.25
N GLY A 231 16.36 -6.96 -2.52
CA GLY A 231 17.29 -5.95 -3.00
C GLY A 231 17.12 -4.61 -2.29
N LEU A 232 15.87 -4.20 -2.03
CA LEU A 232 15.59 -3.00 -1.24
C LEU A 232 16.06 -3.18 0.21
N LEU A 233 15.75 -4.32 0.83
CA LEU A 233 16.19 -4.63 2.19
C LEU A 233 17.72 -4.64 2.32
N SER A 234 18.45 -5.05 1.27
CA SER A 234 19.93 -5.04 1.26
C SER A 234 20.59 -3.67 1.37
N MET A 235 19.80 -2.59 1.25
CA MET A 235 20.27 -1.24 1.57
C MET A 235 20.45 -1.01 3.08
N ASP A 236 19.84 -1.86 3.91
CA ASP A 236 20.07 -1.89 5.34
C ASP A 236 21.39 -2.57 5.68
N LYS A 237 22.15 -1.95 6.58
CA LYS A 237 23.45 -2.46 7.03
C LYS A 237 23.33 -3.40 8.23
N GLN A 238 22.19 -3.40 8.93
CA GLN A 238 21.96 -4.18 10.14
C GLN A 238 21.29 -5.52 9.82
N VAL A 239 22.00 -6.39 9.08
CA VAL A 239 21.48 -7.68 8.61
C VAL A 239 21.05 -8.59 9.78
N GLU A 240 21.73 -8.48 10.93
CA GLU A 240 21.39 -9.17 12.17
C GLU A 240 19.96 -8.88 12.67
N GLU A 241 19.40 -7.71 12.33
CA GLU A 241 18.06 -7.28 12.74
C GLU A 241 16.98 -7.70 11.74
N TRP A 242 17.32 -8.33 10.61
CA TRP A 242 16.29 -8.75 9.63
C TRP A 242 15.44 -9.93 10.11
N GLY A 243 15.78 -10.54 11.24
CA GLY A 243 14.88 -11.47 11.94
C GLY A 243 13.72 -10.77 12.67
N ASN A 244 13.80 -9.45 12.86
CA ASN A 244 12.81 -8.67 13.59
C ASN A 244 11.80 -8.02 12.62
N PRO A 245 10.50 -8.38 12.66
CA PRO A 245 9.52 -7.80 11.75
C PRO A 245 9.29 -6.29 11.98
N GLU A 246 9.49 -5.78 13.19
CA GLU A 246 9.38 -4.34 13.49
C GLU A 246 10.46 -3.56 12.74
N HIS A 247 11.71 -4.01 12.85
CA HIS A 247 12.86 -3.41 12.16
C HIS A 247 12.69 -3.47 10.65
N VAL A 248 12.37 -4.65 10.11
CA VAL A 248 12.16 -4.84 8.66
C VAL A 248 11.03 -3.95 8.14
N ALA A 249 9.89 -3.89 8.83
CA ALA A 249 8.79 -3.02 8.43
C ALA A 249 9.22 -1.55 8.43
N HIS A 250 9.87 -1.10 9.50
CA HIS A 250 10.33 0.29 9.64
C HIS A 250 11.29 0.71 8.51
N ILE A 251 12.34 -0.08 8.27
CA ILE A 251 13.34 0.22 7.24
C ILE A 251 12.73 0.22 5.85
N LEU A 252 11.89 -0.78 5.52
CA LEU A 252 11.24 -0.83 4.21
C LEU A 252 10.27 0.34 4.02
N GLY A 253 9.53 0.73 5.06
CA GLY A 253 8.67 1.91 5.04
C GLY A 253 9.45 3.18 4.72
N ALA A 254 10.59 3.39 5.41
CA ALA A 254 11.47 4.53 5.19
C ALA A 254 12.11 4.55 3.80
N LEU A 255 12.63 3.41 3.34
CA LEU A 255 13.26 3.29 2.03
C LEU A 255 12.25 3.50 0.89
N LEU A 256 11.08 2.87 0.97
CA LEU A 256 10.02 3.06 -0.03
C LEU A 256 9.55 4.51 -0.07
N HIS A 257 9.45 5.17 1.08
CA HIS A 257 9.07 6.58 1.14
C HIS A 257 10.13 7.45 0.47
N ALA A 258 11.41 7.23 0.77
CA ALA A 258 12.51 7.95 0.14
C ALA A 258 12.55 7.73 -1.39
N LEU A 259 12.24 6.52 -1.87
CA LEU A 259 12.16 6.23 -3.30
C LEU A 259 10.96 6.90 -3.96
N LYS A 260 9.80 6.88 -3.30
CA LYS A 260 8.59 7.59 -3.74
C LYS A 260 8.90 9.08 -3.96
N GLU A 261 9.48 9.76 -2.96
CA GLU A 261 9.77 11.20 -3.06
C GLU A 261 10.73 11.55 -4.21
N LYS A 262 11.58 10.61 -4.64
CA LYS A 262 12.47 10.79 -5.80
C LYS A 262 11.83 10.44 -7.14
N SER A 263 10.78 9.64 -7.13
CA SER A 263 10.22 8.98 -8.33
C SER A 263 8.81 9.44 -8.67
N VAL A 264 8.19 10.24 -7.80
CA VAL A 264 6.86 10.83 -8.05
C VAL A 264 7.03 12.11 -8.86
N LEU A 265 6.20 12.25 -9.89
CA LEU A 265 6.21 13.40 -10.76
C LEU A 265 5.35 14.53 -10.18
N PRO A 266 5.81 15.80 -10.29
CA PRO A 266 5.01 16.94 -9.89
C PRO A 266 3.74 17.04 -10.73
N THR A 267 2.67 17.52 -10.10
CA THR A 267 1.38 17.74 -10.74
C THR A 267 1.53 18.58 -12.03
N PRO A 268 0.94 18.17 -13.16
CA PRO A 268 1.06 18.91 -14.42
C PRO A 268 0.48 20.33 -14.29
N GLN A 269 1.20 21.33 -14.80
CA GLN A 269 0.75 22.73 -14.80
C GLN A 269 -0.07 23.10 -16.05
N THR A 270 -0.13 22.23 -17.07
CA THR A 270 -0.87 22.47 -18.33
C THR A 270 -1.67 21.25 -18.77
N ALA A 271 -2.80 21.48 -19.45
CA ALA A 271 -3.70 20.44 -19.93
C ALA A 271 -3.03 19.46 -20.91
N ALA A 272 -2.17 19.96 -21.80
CA ALA A 272 -1.43 19.12 -22.76
C ALA A 272 -0.43 18.17 -22.07
N ALA A 273 0.30 18.67 -21.05
CA ALA A 273 1.22 17.85 -20.27
C ALA A 273 0.49 16.83 -19.37
N ALA A 274 -0.73 17.15 -18.92
CA ALA A 274 -1.59 16.22 -18.20
C ALA A 274 -2.04 15.05 -19.11
N GLN A 275 -2.47 15.36 -20.34
CA GLN A 275 -2.97 14.37 -21.30
C GLN A 275 -1.87 13.42 -21.80
N GLU A 276 -0.66 13.91 -22.05
CA GLU A 276 0.48 13.08 -22.45
C GLU A 276 0.93 12.15 -21.30
N ARG A 277 0.92 12.62 -20.04
CA ARG A 277 1.29 11.81 -18.86
C ARG A 277 0.23 10.78 -18.48
N ALA A 278 -1.05 11.12 -18.65
CA ALA A 278 -2.17 10.19 -18.52
C ALA A 278 -2.07 8.99 -19.48
N LEU A 279 -1.52 9.20 -20.68
CA LEU A 279 -1.27 8.13 -21.65
C LEU A 279 -0.15 7.17 -21.21
N LEU A 280 0.80 7.63 -20.39
CA LEU A 280 2.00 6.88 -19.97
C LEU A 280 1.82 6.09 -18.66
N SER A 281 0.82 6.39 -17.82
CA SER A 281 0.64 5.81 -16.47
C SER A 281 -0.15 4.48 -16.42
N LYS A 282 -0.46 3.88 -17.59
CA LYS A 282 -1.55 2.92 -17.81
C LYS A 282 -1.29 1.45 -17.43
N ARG A 283 -0.51 1.13 -16.39
CA ARG A 283 -0.42 -0.25 -15.86
C ARG A 283 -0.70 -0.30 -14.37
N ARG A 284 -1.85 -0.85 -13.99
CA ARG A 284 -2.34 -0.89 -12.61
C ARG A 284 -1.55 -1.87 -11.72
N GLY A 285 -1.61 -1.64 -10.42
CA GLY A 285 -1.00 -2.49 -9.40
C GLY A 285 0.37 -2.04 -8.90
N SER A 286 0.84 -2.67 -7.82
CA SER A 286 2.05 -2.29 -7.11
C SER A 286 3.33 -2.62 -7.87
N VAL A 287 3.35 -3.74 -8.60
CA VAL A 287 4.56 -4.25 -9.27
C VAL A 287 5.18 -3.27 -10.27
N PRO A 288 4.45 -2.68 -11.23
CA PRO A 288 5.04 -1.72 -12.17
C PRO A 288 5.54 -0.44 -11.49
N ILE A 289 4.98 -0.08 -10.34
CA ILE A 289 5.36 1.10 -9.56
C ILE A 289 6.62 0.80 -8.75
N LEU A 290 6.67 -0.33 -8.05
CA LEU A 290 7.85 -0.79 -7.33
C LEU A 290 9.06 -0.88 -8.27
N ARG A 291 8.85 -1.41 -9.48
CA ARG A 291 9.88 -1.46 -10.51
C ARG A 291 10.32 -0.06 -10.93
N GLN A 292 9.39 0.88 -11.12
CA GLN A 292 9.72 2.27 -11.44
C GLN A 292 10.57 2.92 -10.34
N TRP A 293 10.16 2.75 -9.09
CA TRP A 293 10.83 3.37 -7.95
C TRP A 293 12.24 2.87 -7.73
N ILE A 294 12.49 1.58 -7.98
CA ILE A 294 13.81 0.96 -7.75
C ILE A 294 14.73 1.11 -8.97
N THR A 295 14.20 0.87 -10.17
CA THR A 295 15.02 0.74 -11.39
C THR A 295 14.93 1.94 -12.32
N GLY A 296 14.01 2.88 -12.07
CA GLY A 296 13.67 3.95 -13.01
C GLY A 296 12.84 3.48 -14.22
N HIS A 297 12.53 2.17 -14.30
CA HIS A 297 11.73 1.58 -15.38
C HIS A 297 10.36 1.12 -14.89
N GLY A 298 9.29 1.50 -15.59
CA GLY A 298 7.93 1.27 -15.15
C GLY A 298 7.04 2.48 -15.40
N ARG A 299 5.94 2.59 -14.64
CA ARG A 299 5.02 3.73 -14.77
C ARG A 299 5.35 4.82 -13.75
N PRO A 300 5.31 6.11 -14.13
CA PRO A 300 5.39 7.19 -13.16
C PRO A 300 4.13 7.25 -12.29
N VAL A 301 4.26 7.83 -11.10
CA VAL A 301 3.16 8.11 -10.17
C VAL A 301 3.07 9.62 -9.98
N CYS A 302 1.85 10.17 -9.98
CA CYS A 302 1.62 11.59 -9.71
C CYS A 302 1.42 11.84 -8.20
N ASP A 303 1.77 13.04 -7.72
CA ASP A 303 1.57 13.44 -6.31
C ASP A 303 0.11 13.30 -5.84
N SER A 304 -0.84 13.52 -6.75
CA SER A 304 -2.28 13.33 -6.52
C SER A 304 -2.69 11.88 -6.23
N GLN A 305 -1.78 10.92 -6.43
CA GLN A 305 -1.97 9.48 -6.21
C GLN A 305 -1.08 8.94 -5.08
N ALA A 306 -0.64 9.77 -4.12
CA ALA A 306 0.29 9.32 -3.08
C ALA A 306 -0.25 8.14 -2.22
N TRP A 307 -1.56 7.88 -2.24
CA TRP A 307 -2.17 6.69 -1.63
C TRP A 307 -1.62 5.37 -2.16
N VAL A 308 -1.05 5.39 -3.36
CA VAL A 308 -0.31 4.27 -3.97
C VAL A 308 0.82 3.75 -3.08
N PHE A 309 1.43 4.62 -2.26
CA PHE A 309 2.48 4.24 -1.32
C PHE A 309 2.04 3.13 -0.37
N ALA A 310 0.86 3.27 0.24
CA ALA A 310 0.36 2.25 1.15
C ALA A 310 0.22 0.89 0.45
N ALA A 311 -0.26 0.89 -0.78
CA ALA A 311 -0.44 -0.34 -1.55
C ALA A 311 0.88 -1.02 -1.93
N VAL A 312 1.90 -0.24 -2.34
CA VAL A 312 3.24 -0.76 -2.64
C VAL A 312 3.92 -1.29 -1.37
N ALA A 313 3.85 -0.55 -0.27
CA ALA A 313 4.39 -1.01 1.02
C ALA A 313 3.70 -2.31 1.49
N CYS A 314 2.37 -2.38 1.38
CA CYS A 314 1.62 -3.60 1.69
C CYS A 314 2.10 -4.80 0.84
N THR A 315 2.39 -4.58 -0.44
CA THR A 315 2.89 -5.61 -1.37
C THR A 315 4.24 -6.17 -0.93
N VAL A 316 5.18 -5.29 -0.61
CA VAL A 316 6.53 -5.68 -0.17
C VAL A 316 6.47 -6.44 1.14
N LEU A 317 5.68 -5.99 2.12
CA LEU A 317 5.50 -6.68 3.40
C LEU A 317 4.88 -8.07 3.22
N ARG A 318 3.81 -8.19 2.43
CA ARG A 318 3.17 -9.47 2.10
C ARG A 318 4.13 -10.42 1.40
N CYS A 319 4.94 -9.91 0.47
CA CYS A 319 5.95 -10.68 -0.25
C CYS A 319 6.96 -11.31 0.72
N LEU A 320 7.39 -10.59 1.74
CA LEU A 320 8.35 -11.08 2.74
C LEU A 320 7.71 -11.98 3.81
N GLY A 321 6.38 -12.14 3.77
CA GLY A 321 5.63 -12.97 4.71
C GLY A 321 5.11 -12.23 5.94
N ILE A 322 5.17 -10.90 5.99
CA ILE A 322 4.55 -10.11 7.05
C ILE A 322 3.09 -9.84 6.66
N PRO A 323 2.08 -10.31 7.44
CA PRO A 323 0.69 -10.04 7.12
C PRO A 323 0.42 -8.54 7.15
N ALA A 324 -0.13 -7.99 6.06
CA ALA A 324 -0.32 -6.55 5.91
C ALA A 324 -1.65 -6.20 5.24
N ARG A 325 -2.17 -4.99 5.49
CA ARG A 325 -3.39 -4.45 4.87
C ARG A 325 -3.28 -2.94 4.65
N VAL A 326 -4.00 -2.44 3.67
CA VAL A 326 -4.17 -0.99 3.45
C VAL A 326 -5.40 -0.53 4.23
N ILE A 327 -5.26 0.57 4.95
CA ILE A 327 -6.35 1.23 5.68
C ILE A 327 -6.58 2.63 5.09
N THR A 328 -7.82 3.09 5.15
CA THR A 328 -8.20 4.47 4.82
C THR A 328 -8.82 5.10 6.05
N THR A 329 -8.29 6.25 6.45
CA THR A 329 -8.87 7.12 7.48
C THR A 329 -9.44 8.36 6.80
N PHE A 330 -10.76 8.53 6.83
CA PHE A 330 -11.43 9.75 6.35
C PHE A 330 -11.31 10.87 7.38
N ALA A 331 -11.36 12.12 6.93
CA ALA A 331 -11.20 13.32 7.77
C ALA A 331 -9.93 13.23 8.65
N SER A 332 -8.79 12.91 8.03
CA SER A 332 -7.57 12.59 8.74
C SER A 332 -6.77 13.85 9.07
N ALA A 333 -6.52 14.09 10.36
CA ALA A 333 -5.64 15.16 10.81
C ALA A 333 -4.17 14.85 10.52
N GLN A 334 -3.53 15.67 9.69
CA GLN A 334 -2.15 15.49 9.24
C GLN A 334 -1.29 16.69 9.59
N GLY A 335 0.00 16.48 9.79
CA GLY A 335 0.97 17.56 10.03
C GLY A 335 0.76 18.34 11.33
N THR A 336 0.13 17.75 12.35
CA THR A 336 -0.21 18.43 13.60
C THR A 336 0.99 18.70 14.50
N GLY A 337 2.12 18.02 14.25
CA GLY A 337 3.31 18.07 15.10
C GLY A 337 3.11 17.38 16.46
N GLY A 338 2.18 16.43 16.56
CA GLY A 338 1.83 15.74 17.80
C GLY A 338 0.72 16.42 18.61
N ARG A 339 0.18 17.55 18.14
CA ARG A 339 -0.98 18.20 18.75
C ARG A 339 -2.26 17.43 18.43
N LEU A 340 -3.22 17.44 19.37
CA LEU A 340 -4.54 16.83 19.23
C LEU A 340 -5.60 17.78 18.65
N PHE A 341 -5.18 18.91 18.06
CA PHE A 341 -6.04 19.86 17.38
C PHE A 341 -5.39 20.35 16.08
N VAL A 342 -6.22 20.83 15.16
CA VAL A 342 -5.83 21.42 13.87
C VAL A 342 -6.49 22.78 13.76
N ASP A 343 -5.70 23.79 13.37
CA ASP A 343 -6.15 25.16 13.19
C ASP A 343 -6.35 25.40 11.69
N GLU A 344 -7.60 25.60 11.25
CA GLU A 344 -7.93 25.99 9.87
C GLU A 344 -8.44 27.43 9.84
N TYR A 345 -7.95 28.22 8.87
CA TYR A 345 -8.25 29.65 8.76
C TYR A 345 -9.03 29.93 7.49
N TYR A 346 -10.17 30.59 7.65
CA TYR A 346 -11.07 31.01 6.58
C TYR A 346 -11.22 32.53 6.63
N ASN A 347 -11.31 33.16 5.45
CA ASN A 347 -11.60 34.60 5.35
C ASN A 347 -13.11 34.87 5.55
N GLU A 348 -13.51 36.15 5.52
CA GLU A 348 -14.91 36.57 5.69
C GLU A 348 -15.85 36.07 4.58
N GLU A 349 -15.28 35.67 3.44
CA GLU A 349 -15.97 35.01 2.34
C GLU A 349 -16.15 33.50 2.56
N GLY A 350 -15.61 32.95 3.65
CA GLY A 350 -15.61 31.52 3.96
C GLY A 350 -14.60 30.71 3.15
N LEU A 351 -13.63 31.35 2.48
CA LEU A 351 -12.63 30.69 1.65
C LEU A 351 -11.31 30.50 2.42
N GLN A 352 -10.64 29.38 2.15
CA GLN A 352 -9.34 29.07 2.74
C GLN A 352 -8.21 29.71 1.90
N ASN A 353 -7.36 30.53 2.51
CA ASN A 353 -6.30 31.28 1.80
C ASN A 353 -4.98 30.48 1.62
N GLY A 354 -4.95 29.19 1.96
CA GLY A 354 -3.77 28.32 1.75
C GLY A 354 -2.53 28.57 2.64
N GLU A 355 -2.53 29.60 3.49
CA GLU A 355 -1.37 30.01 4.31
C GLU A 355 -1.09 29.12 5.55
N ALA A 356 -1.82 28.01 5.74
CA ALA A 356 -1.63 27.15 6.90
C ALA A 356 -0.34 26.31 6.80
N GLN A 357 0.77 26.82 7.34
CA GLN A 357 2.01 26.05 7.51
C GLN A 357 1.96 25.01 8.64
N ARG A 358 0.84 24.89 9.38
CA ARG A 358 0.70 24.04 10.57
C ARG A 358 -0.61 23.23 10.53
N GLY A 359 -0.51 21.92 10.32
CA GLY A 359 -1.63 20.98 10.43
C GLY A 359 -2.76 21.17 9.41
N ARG A 360 -3.39 20.10 8.95
CA ARG A 360 -4.54 20.16 8.02
C ARG A 360 -5.38 18.90 8.08
N ILE A 361 -6.69 19.02 7.82
CA ILE A 361 -7.57 17.87 7.67
C ILE A 361 -7.53 17.42 6.21
N TRP A 362 -7.09 16.18 5.98
CA TRP A 362 -7.15 15.52 4.69
C TRP A 362 -8.53 14.87 4.53
N ILE A 363 -9.08 14.88 3.32
CA ILE A 363 -10.33 14.17 3.00
C ILE A 363 -10.20 12.70 3.35
N PHE A 364 -9.08 12.10 2.96
CA PHE A 364 -8.68 10.78 3.41
C PHE A 364 -7.15 10.66 3.47
N GLN A 365 -6.67 9.77 4.33
CA GLN A 365 -5.30 9.30 4.38
C GLN A 365 -5.29 7.79 4.27
N THR A 366 -4.45 7.25 3.38
CA THR A 366 -4.21 5.81 3.31
C THR A 366 -2.91 5.44 3.97
N SER A 367 -2.92 4.40 4.79
CA SER A 367 -1.74 3.87 5.46
C SER A 367 -1.67 2.35 5.32
N THR A 368 -0.50 1.77 5.61
CA THR A 368 -0.35 0.31 5.68
C THR A 368 -0.33 -0.10 7.14
N GLU A 369 -1.07 -1.13 7.50
CA GLU A 369 -0.91 -1.84 8.77
C GLU A 369 -0.25 -3.20 8.54
N CYS A 370 0.55 -3.64 9.50
CA CYS A 370 1.19 -4.95 9.50
C CYS A 370 1.04 -5.65 10.84
N TRP A 371 0.86 -6.97 10.81
CA TRP A 371 0.63 -7.78 12.00
C TRP A 371 1.95 -8.31 12.55
N MET A 372 2.23 -8.06 13.84
CA MET A 372 3.36 -8.62 14.57
C MET A 372 3.15 -8.55 16.09
N THR A 373 3.92 -9.32 16.84
CA THR A 373 4.08 -9.16 18.29
C THR A 373 4.98 -7.97 18.61
N ARG A 374 4.76 -7.35 19.77
CA ARG A 374 5.51 -6.20 20.29
C ARG A 374 6.09 -6.53 21.67
N PRO A 375 7.09 -7.44 21.75
CA PRO A 375 7.68 -7.84 23.03
C PRO A 375 8.41 -6.69 23.75
N ALA A 376 8.76 -5.62 23.03
CA ALA A 376 9.33 -4.40 23.60
C ALA A 376 8.30 -3.48 24.28
N LEU A 377 7.00 -3.73 24.09
CA LEU A 377 5.90 -3.01 24.72
C LEU A 377 5.23 -3.88 25.81
N PRO A 378 4.43 -3.29 26.72
CA PRO A 378 3.66 -4.07 27.68
C PRO A 378 2.74 -5.11 27.02
N PRO A 379 2.31 -6.16 27.73
CA PRO A 379 1.33 -7.11 27.20
C PRO A 379 0.06 -6.41 26.73
N GLY A 380 -0.46 -6.81 25.56
CA GLY A 380 -1.68 -6.26 24.96
C GLY A 380 -1.48 -5.33 23.75
N TYR A 381 -0.23 -5.00 23.40
CA TYR A 381 0.10 -4.18 22.22
C TYR A 381 0.47 -5.00 20.97
N ASP A 382 0.41 -6.33 21.05
CA ASP A 382 0.53 -7.21 19.90
C ASP A 382 -0.61 -6.95 18.90
N GLY A 383 -0.30 -7.07 17.61
CA GLY A 383 -1.30 -7.08 16.57
C GLY A 383 -0.99 -6.11 15.43
N TRP A 384 -2.01 -5.40 14.95
CA TRP A 384 -1.88 -4.49 13.80
C TRP A 384 -1.14 -3.21 14.18
N GLN A 385 -0.01 -2.98 13.52
CA GLN A 385 0.86 -1.81 13.69
C GLN A 385 0.82 -0.96 12.43
N ILE A 386 0.58 0.34 12.55
CA ILE A 386 0.62 1.25 11.41
C ILE A 386 2.07 1.49 10.97
N LEU A 387 2.33 1.38 9.68
CA LEU A 387 3.64 1.58 9.10
C LEU A 387 3.96 3.08 9.01
N TYR A 388 4.93 3.53 9.81
CA TYR A 388 5.40 4.91 9.75
C TYR A 388 6.52 5.04 8.71
N PRO A 389 6.34 5.88 7.67
CA PRO A 389 7.29 5.98 6.56
C PRO A 389 8.51 6.89 6.86
N ARG A 390 8.64 7.43 8.08
CA ARG A 390 9.67 8.41 8.42
C ARG A 390 10.60 7.85 9.49
N VAL A 391 11.90 7.94 9.25
CA VAL A 391 12.93 7.69 10.27
C VAL A 391 12.78 8.78 11.34
N PRO A 392 12.42 8.46 12.60
CA PRO A 392 12.52 9.39 13.69
C PRO A 392 14.00 9.78 13.81
N SER A 393 14.28 11.04 14.07
CA SER A 393 15.63 11.46 14.47
C SER A 393 15.99 10.75 15.79
N GLY A 394 16.62 9.58 15.69
CA GLY A 394 17.00 8.71 16.81
C GLY A 394 16.50 7.27 16.60
N GLY A 395 17.40 6.29 16.62
CA GLY A 395 17.06 4.89 16.41
C GLY A 395 16.19 4.28 17.51
N GLY A 396 15.36 3.31 17.11
CA GLY A 396 14.54 2.46 17.98
C GLY A 396 13.11 2.95 18.14
N GLY A 397 12.14 2.25 17.53
CA GLY A 397 10.70 2.57 17.62
C GLY A 397 10.12 2.41 19.03
N SER A 398 10.70 1.57 19.90
CA SER A 398 10.14 1.27 21.22
C SER A 398 10.14 2.45 22.23
N PRO A 399 11.23 3.22 22.45
CA PRO A 399 11.22 4.34 23.39
C PRO A 399 10.33 5.50 22.95
N GLN A 400 10.31 5.80 21.66
CA GLN A 400 9.55 6.92 21.10
C GLN A 400 8.06 6.63 21.06
N GLU A 401 7.66 5.41 20.73
CA GLU A 401 6.25 4.99 20.81
C GLU A 401 5.74 5.03 22.24
N LYS A 402 6.57 4.62 23.21
CA LYS A 402 6.23 4.73 24.63
C LYS A 402 6.09 6.18 25.07
N GLU A 403 6.98 7.07 24.64
CA GLU A 403 6.90 8.51 24.91
C GLU A 403 5.65 9.15 24.28
N VAL A 404 5.31 8.78 23.04
CA VAL A 404 4.07 9.23 22.38
C VAL A 404 2.85 8.72 23.15
N LEU A 405 2.84 7.46 23.57
CA LEU A 405 1.76 6.88 24.35
C LEU A 405 1.59 7.59 25.70
N GLU A 406 2.69 7.84 26.41
CA GLU A 406 2.70 8.60 27.66
C GLU A 406 2.20 10.02 27.44
N LYS A 407 2.63 10.70 26.37
CA LYS A 407 2.12 12.03 25.98
C LYS A 407 0.63 12.01 25.65
N VAL A 408 0.15 11.02 24.91
CA VAL A 408 -1.28 10.88 24.60
C VAL A 408 -2.08 10.60 25.87
N GLN A 409 -1.58 9.76 26.76
CA GLN A 409 -2.20 9.49 28.06
C GLN A 409 -2.18 10.73 28.96
N GLU A 410 -1.09 11.50 28.99
CA GLU A 410 -1.00 12.77 29.70
C GLU A 410 -1.94 13.81 29.12
N GLU A 411 -1.99 13.98 27.80
CA GLU A 411 -2.92 14.90 27.13
C GLU A 411 -4.37 14.46 27.34
N ARG A 412 -4.66 13.16 27.29
CA ARG A 412 -5.98 12.61 27.61
C ARG A 412 -6.34 12.84 29.08
N MET A 413 -5.40 12.64 30.00
CA MET A 413 -5.57 12.90 31.43
C MET A 413 -5.67 14.40 31.74
N ARG A 414 -4.99 15.26 30.97
CA ARG A 414 -5.18 16.72 31.00
C ARG A 414 -6.55 17.08 30.46
N TYR A 415 -7.03 16.45 29.39
CA TYR A 415 -8.40 16.62 28.89
C TYR A 415 -9.46 16.12 29.88
N GLU A 416 -9.23 14.98 30.55
CA GLU A 416 -10.13 14.41 31.55
C GLU A 416 -10.08 15.19 32.89
N LYS A 417 -8.92 15.73 33.30
CA LYS A 417 -8.80 16.68 34.43
C LYS A 417 -9.19 18.12 34.06
N HIS A 418 -9.22 18.45 32.78
CA HIS A 418 -9.68 19.72 32.22
C HIS A 418 -10.89 19.47 31.33
N SER A 419 -11.94 18.88 31.92
CA SER A 419 -13.32 19.11 31.47
C SER A 419 -13.73 20.60 31.44
N GLY A 420 -12.77 21.51 31.70
CA GLY A 420 -12.87 22.97 31.66
C GLY A 420 -11.90 23.67 30.71
N ILE A 421 -11.29 23.01 29.70
CA ILE A 421 -11.13 23.73 28.43
C ILE A 421 -12.47 23.61 27.73
N HIS A 422 -13.40 24.48 28.14
CA HIS A 422 -14.52 24.81 27.28
C HIS A 422 -13.94 25.18 25.89
N PRO A 423 -14.59 24.83 24.76
CA PRO A 423 -14.43 25.68 23.57
C PRO A 423 -14.55 27.11 24.08
N PRO A 424 -13.61 28.03 23.77
CA PRO A 424 -13.46 29.30 24.50
C PRO A 424 -14.83 29.78 24.87
N SER A 425 -15.18 29.72 26.18
CA SER A 425 -16.58 29.76 26.58
C SER A 425 -17.15 31.02 25.98
N LEU A 426 -17.90 30.87 24.89
CA LEU A 426 -18.58 31.98 24.28
C LEU A 426 -19.71 32.23 25.25
N LYS A 427 -19.40 33.06 26.25
CA LYS A 427 -20.38 33.94 26.88
C LYS A 427 -20.86 34.90 25.79
N THR A 428 -21.47 34.39 24.72
CA THR A 428 -22.38 35.16 23.90
C THR A 428 -23.75 34.74 24.34
N ALA A 429 -24.49 35.72 24.86
CA ALA A 429 -25.78 35.48 25.47
C ALA A 429 -26.80 34.84 24.51
N GLU A 430 -26.54 34.79 23.20
CA GLU A 430 -27.47 34.27 22.19
C GLU A 430 -26.75 33.90 20.86
N PRO A 431 -26.20 32.67 20.71
CA PRO A 431 -25.46 32.26 19.51
C PRO A 431 -26.39 32.00 18.30
N LEU A 432 -25.90 32.27 17.08
CA LEU A 432 -26.54 31.79 15.85
C LEU A 432 -26.14 30.33 15.61
N TYR A 433 -27.08 29.48 15.21
CA TYR A 433 -26.79 28.10 14.80
C TYR A 433 -27.02 27.93 13.31
N MET A 434 -26.15 27.15 12.66
CA MET A 434 -26.23 26.88 11.23
C MET A 434 -26.06 25.41 10.94
N PHE A 435 -26.92 24.89 10.07
CA PHE A 435 -26.86 23.54 9.55
C PHE A 435 -26.78 23.61 8.03
N LEU A 436 -25.73 23.00 7.47
CA LEU A 436 -25.53 22.87 6.02
C LEU A 436 -25.89 21.45 5.61
N GLU A 437 -26.87 21.31 4.72
CA GLU A 437 -27.23 20.04 4.09
C GLU A 437 -26.78 20.10 2.63
N ALA A 438 -25.73 19.37 2.29
CA ALA A 438 -25.21 19.24 0.95
C ALA A 438 -25.28 17.77 0.48
N PRO A 439 -25.34 17.50 -0.83
CA PRO A 439 -25.26 16.14 -1.33
C PRO A 439 -23.85 15.59 -1.08
N CYS A 440 -23.74 14.32 -0.71
CA CYS A 440 -22.44 13.68 -0.51
C CYS A 440 -21.61 13.61 -1.80
N SER A 441 -22.27 13.68 -2.96
CA SER A 441 -21.62 13.67 -4.26
C SER A 441 -22.41 14.34 -5.38
N VAL A 442 -21.71 14.73 -6.44
CA VAL A 442 -22.27 15.39 -7.64
C VAL A 442 -21.62 14.88 -8.92
N TYR A 443 -22.38 14.71 -10.00
CA TYR A 443 -21.81 14.35 -11.30
C TYR A 443 -21.00 15.51 -11.88
N LEU A 444 -19.90 15.21 -12.57
CA LEU A 444 -19.18 16.20 -13.36
C LEU A 444 -20.14 16.81 -14.40
N GLY A 445 -20.26 18.13 -14.45
CA GLY A 445 -21.25 18.80 -15.32
C GLY A 445 -22.68 18.86 -14.77
N GLY A 446 -22.99 18.11 -13.71
CA GLY A 446 -24.34 18.02 -13.15
C GLY A 446 -24.76 19.23 -12.31
N ASN A 447 -26.07 19.32 -12.07
CA ASN A 447 -26.65 20.28 -11.14
C ASN A 447 -26.93 19.58 -9.79
N ALA A 448 -26.70 20.32 -8.71
CA ALA A 448 -26.94 19.88 -7.35
C ALA A 448 -27.65 20.97 -6.54
N GLN A 449 -28.30 20.58 -5.46
CA GLN A 449 -28.91 21.52 -4.51
C GLN A 449 -28.33 21.30 -3.13
N PHE A 450 -28.10 22.39 -2.43
CA PHE A 450 -27.77 22.37 -1.01
C PHE A 450 -28.71 23.33 -0.27
N SER A 451 -28.87 23.10 1.03
CA SER A 451 -29.69 23.95 1.87
C SER A 451 -28.94 24.38 3.12
N VAL A 452 -29.18 25.62 3.53
CA VAL A 452 -28.63 26.20 4.75
C VAL A 452 -29.80 26.56 5.65
N SER A 453 -29.82 25.98 6.84
CA SER A 453 -30.79 26.31 7.88
C SER A 453 -30.08 27.15 8.94
N LEU A 454 -30.47 28.41 9.04
CA LEU A 454 -29.96 29.36 10.03
C LEU A 454 -31.01 29.56 11.12
N VAL A 455 -30.61 29.36 12.37
CA VAL A 455 -31.49 29.45 13.55
C VAL A 455 -31.07 30.64 14.40
N ASN A 456 -32.02 31.53 14.66
CA ASN A 456 -31.85 32.62 15.62
C ASN A 456 -32.66 32.31 16.89
N PRO A 457 -32.02 31.85 17.97
CA PRO A 457 -32.69 31.60 19.25
C PRO A 457 -32.92 32.88 20.08
N SER A 458 -32.54 34.04 19.54
CA SER A 458 -32.71 35.35 20.20
C SER A 458 -34.17 35.82 20.14
N ASP A 459 -34.56 36.61 21.13
CA ASP A 459 -35.81 37.36 21.12
C ASP A 459 -35.76 38.63 20.24
N GLN A 460 -34.62 38.92 19.60
CA GLN A 460 -34.43 40.06 18.71
C GLN A 460 -34.25 39.62 17.25
N GLU A 461 -34.76 40.43 16.32
CA GLU A 461 -34.46 40.28 14.89
C GLU A 461 -33.00 40.62 14.60
N ARG A 462 -32.39 39.90 13.66
CA ARG A 462 -30.98 40.06 13.32
C ARG A 462 -30.77 40.19 11.82
N ALA A 463 -30.03 41.21 11.42
CA ALA A 463 -29.48 41.32 10.08
C ALA A 463 -28.26 40.39 9.95
N VAL A 464 -28.33 39.42 9.04
CA VAL A 464 -27.28 38.43 8.82
C VAL A 464 -26.81 38.48 7.37
N GLN A 465 -25.50 38.48 7.18
CA GLN A 465 -24.86 38.29 5.89
C GLN A 465 -24.36 36.85 5.78
N LEU A 466 -24.86 36.12 4.78
CA LEU A 466 -24.36 34.81 4.38
C LEU A 466 -23.33 34.98 3.26
N ALA A 467 -22.14 34.40 3.43
CA ALA A 467 -21.15 34.20 2.40
C ALA A 467 -21.05 32.70 2.10
N PHE A 468 -21.22 32.34 0.83
CA PHE A 468 -21.08 30.99 0.33
C PHE A 468 -19.80 30.90 -0.50
N GLY A 469 -18.98 29.90 -0.23
CA GLY A 469 -17.74 29.61 -0.95
C GLY A 469 -17.73 28.17 -1.48
N LEU A 470 -17.20 27.99 -2.68
CA LEU A 470 -16.93 26.67 -3.25
C LEU A 470 -15.50 26.60 -3.77
N GLN A 471 -14.72 25.67 -3.24
CA GLN A 471 -13.33 25.44 -3.62
C GLN A 471 -13.14 24.00 -4.10
N ALA A 472 -12.37 23.80 -5.17
CA ALA A 472 -11.82 22.51 -5.51
C ALA A 472 -10.58 22.26 -4.65
N ILE A 473 -10.52 21.12 -3.97
CA ILE A 473 -9.39 20.73 -3.12
C ILE A 473 -8.92 19.32 -3.50
N TYR A 474 -7.63 19.04 -3.37
CA TYR A 474 -7.13 17.67 -3.50
C TYR A 474 -7.48 16.82 -2.27
N TYR A 475 -7.28 15.51 -2.32
CA TYR A 475 -7.56 14.62 -1.19
C TYR A 475 -6.79 14.99 0.09
N ASN A 476 -5.61 15.58 -0.04
CA ASN A 476 -4.86 16.09 1.11
C ASN A 476 -5.45 17.41 1.64
N GLY A 477 -6.44 17.99 0.97
CA GLY A 477 -7.12 19.24 1.24
C GLY A 477 -6.41 20.48 0.67
N ILE A 478 -5.31 20.33 -0.09
CA ILE A 478 -4.63 21.48 -0.70
C ILE A 478 -5.61 22.12 -1.68
N LEU A 479 -5.73 23.44 -1.61
CA LEU A 479 -6.53 24.23 -2.55
C LEU A 479 -6.03 24.01 -3.98
N ALA A 480 -6.94 23.57 -4.84
CA ALA A 480 -6.66 23.33 -6.25
C ALA A 480 -7.19 24.50 -7.12
N ALA A 481 -8.42 24.97 -6.85
CA ALA A 481 -9.02 26.13 -7.51
C ALA A 481 -10.17 26.70 -6.69
N GLU A 482 -10.42 28.01 -6.81
CA GLU A 482 -11.68 28.61 -6.37
C GLU A 482 -12.69 28.55 -7.50
N LEU A 483 -13.89 28.04 -7.23
CA LEU A 483 -14.87 27.74 -8.29
C LEU A 483 -16.05 28.71 -8.29
N TRP A 484 -16.54 29.08 -7.11
CA TRP A 484 -17.74 29.89 -6.97
C TRP A 484 -17.80 30.62 -5.64
N LYS A 485 -18.37 31.84 -5.65
CA LYS A 485 -18.62 32.65 -4.46
C LYS A 485 -19.92 33.43 -4.58
N LYS A 486 -20.65 33.59 -3.48
CA LYS A 486 -21.86 34.42 -3.44
C LYS A 486 -22.08 34.98 -2.05
N LYS A 487 -22.52 36.24 -1.97
CA LYS A 487 -23.02 36.85 -0.73
C LYS A 487 -24.53 37.06 -0.80
N GLN A 488 -25.20 36.91 0.32
CA GLN A 488 -26.64 37.17 0.46
C GLN A 488 -26.92 37.74 1.84
N SER A 489 -27.58 38.89 1.90
CA SER A 489 -28.10 39.44 3.15
C SER A 489 -29.53 38.98 3.40
N LEU A 490 -29.87 38.71 4.65
CA LEU A 490 -31.23 38.39 5.08
C LEU A 490 -31.52 38.98 6.47
N MET A 491 -32.79 39.24 6.73
CA MET A 491 -33.31 39.55 8.07
C MET A 491 -33.85 38.26 8.68
N LEU A 492 -33.31 37.86 9.82
CA LEU A 492 -33.73 36.67 10.55
C LEU A 492 -34.54 37.10 11.77
N GLY A 493 -35.82 36.72 11.79
CA GLY A 493 -36.73 37.04 12.89
C GLY A 493 -36.29 36.44 14.23
N ALA A 494 -36.83 36.97 15.32
CA ALA A 494 -36.68 36.41 16.66
C ALA A 494 -37.25 34.98 16.75
N ASN A 495 -36.52 34.05 17.36
CA ASN A 495 -36.93 32.64 17.50
C ASN A 495 -37.31 31.93 16.18
N MET A 496 -36.80 32.42 15.05
CA MET A 496 -37.12 31.90 13.72
C MET A 496 -35.97 31.08 13.13
N VAL A 497 -36.36 30.14 12.27
CA VAL A 497 -35.46 29.39 11.40
C VAL A 497 -35.66 29.85 9.97
N ASN A 498 -34.58 30.22 9.28
CA ASN A 498 -34.60 30.45 7.85
C ASN A 498 -33.89 29.32 7.13
N LYS A 499 -34.61 28.64 6.23
CA LYS A 499 -34.04 27.64 5.32
C LYS A 499 -33.86 28.27 3.93
N THR A 500 -32.61 28.43 3.51
CA THR A 500 -32.27 28.91 2.16
C THR A 500 -31.78 27.73 1.32
N ILE A 501 -32.45 27.48 0.19
CA ILE A 501 -32.03 26.47 -0.79
C ILE A 501 -31.28 27.15 -1.93
N LYS A 502 -30.16 26.58 -2.36
CA LYS A 502 -29.34 27.07 -3.48
C LYS A 502 -29.07 25.95 -4.48
N ASN A 503 -29.01 26.35 -5.75
CA ASN A 503 -28.60 25.49 -6.85
C ASN A 503 -27.11 25.67 -7.11
N LEU A 504 -26.37 24.58 -7.03
CA LEU A 504 -25.01 24.43 -7.50
C LEU A 504 -25.07 23.90 -8.92
N ALA A 505 -24.91 24.77 -9.92
CA ALA A 505 -24.94 24.39 -11.32
C ALA A 505 -23.54 24.52 -11.92
N PHE A 506 -23.11 23.53 -12.72
CA PHE A 506 -21.74 23.48 -13.22
C PHE A 506 -21.37 24.71 -14.08
N PHE A 507 -22.32 25.28 -14.82
CA PHE A 507 -22.10 26.49 -15.61
C PHE A 507 -21.85 27.75 -14.76
N HIS A 508 -22.09 27.71 -13.45
CA HIS A 508 -21.73 28.80 -12.53
C HIS A 508 -20.26 28.78 -12.13
N PHE A 509 -19.50 27.74 -12.49
CA PHE A 509 -18.08 27.64 -12.13
C PHE A 509 -17.24 28.43 -13.11
N GLU A 510 -16.34 29.28 -12.59
CA GLU A 510 -15.42 30.06 -13.42
C GLU A 510 -14.43 29.15 -14.17
N GLN A 511 -14.13 27.97 -13.60
CA GLN A 511 -13.19 26.97 -14.13
C GLN A 511 -13.70 25.55 -13.84
N SER A 512 -13.23 24.56 -14.62
CA SER A 512 -13.53 23.15 -14.33
C SER A 512 -12.66 22.64 -13.18
N PRO A 513 -13.20 21.78 -12.28
CA PRO A 513 -12.42 21.22 -11.18
C PRO A 513 -11.28 20.33 -11.71
N PRO A 514 -10.08 20.41 -11.13
CA PRO A 514 -8.97 19.53 -11.50
C PRO A 514 -9.26 18.04 -11.25
N GLU A 515 -8.54 17.16 -11.94
CA GLU A 515 -8.63 15.72 -11.73
C GLU A 515 -8.30 15.30 -10.29
N ASN A 516 -9.02 14.30 -9.78
CA ASN A 516 -8.88 13.78 -8.41
C ASN A 516 -9.08 14.84 -7.31
N SER A 517 -9.83 15.90 -7.62
CA SER A 517 -10.27 16.90 -6.66
C SER A 517 -11.64 16.55 -6.04
N PHE A 518 -11.94 17.22 -4.94
CA PHE A 518 -13.20 17.22 -4.20
C PHE A 518 -13.71 18.66 -4.15
N LEU A 519 -15.02 18.83 -3.97
CA LEU A 519 -15.60 20.16 -3.80
C LEU A 519 -15.81 20.43 -2.32
N ARG A 520 -15.20 21.49 -1.80
CA ARG A 520 -15.43 21.99 -0.45
C ARG A 520 -16.42 23.13 -0.51
N LEU A 521 -17.61 22.91 0.05
CA LEU A 521 -18.64 23.92 0.21
C LEU A 521 -18.54 24.51 1.61
N THR A 522 -18.35 25.82 1.69
CA THR A 522 -18.30 26.56 2.95
C THR A 522 -19.40 27.60 3.00
N VAL A 523 -19.92 27.81 4.20
CA VAL A 523 -20.89 28.87 4.48
C VAL A 523 -20.44 29.58 5.75
N MET A 524 -20.32 30.91 5.65
CA MET A 524 -20.09 31.79 6.78
C MET A 524 -21.30 32.69 6.95
N ALA A 525 -21.85 32.76 8.16
CA ALA A 525 -22.90 33.71 8.50
C ALA A 525 -22.34 34.71 9.50
N THR A 526 -22.52 36.00 9.23
CA THR A 526 -22.03 37.10 10.08
C THR A 526 -23.17 38.05 10.38
N ALA A 527 -23.46 38.27 11.67
CA ALA A 527 -24.42 39.27 12.11
C ALA A 527 -23.80 40.67 11.98
N THR A 528 -24.42 41.54 11.19
CA THR A 528 -23.82 42.83 10.79
C THR A 528 -24.05 43.97 11.78
N GLN A 529 -24.84 43.76 12.84
CA GLN A 529 -25.27 44.80 13.78
C GLN A 529 -25.16 44.40 15.27
N SER A 530 -24.56 43.26 15.59
CA SER A 530 -24.33 42.80 16.96
C SER A 530 -22.88 43.05 17.38
N GLU A 531 -22.66 43.62 18.57
CA GLU A 531 -21.35 43.73 19.22
C GLU A 531 -21.29 42.76 20.41
N PRO A 532 -20.37 41.77 20.46
CA PRO A 532 -19.42 41.39 19.41
C PRO A 532 -20.10 40.76 18.17
N SER A 533 -19.44 40.82 17.01
CA SER A 533 -19.95 40.23 15.77
C SER A 533 -20.11 38.72 15.91
N LEU A 534 -21.36 38.26 15.95
CA LEU A 534 -21.67 36.85 16.00
C LEU A 534 -21.47 36.24 14.63
N SER A 535 -20.63 35.21 14.55
CA SER A 535 -20.44 34.43 13.33
C SER A 535 -20.65 32.94 13.59
N CYS A 536 -21.12 32.23 12.57
CA CYS A 536 -21.12 30.78 12.54
C CYS A 536 -20.63 30.28 11.18
N PHE A 537 -20.01 29.11 11.19
CA PHE A 537 -19.36 28.49 10.04
C PHE A 537 -19.84 27.05 9.89
N ALA A 538 -20.03 26.63 8.64
CA ALA A 538 -20.32 25.25 8.29
C ALA A 538 -19.56 24.89 7.02
N GLN A 539 -19.13 23.63 6.93
CA GLN A 539 -18.38 23.09 5.82
C GLN A 539 -18.85 21.70 5.50
N GLU A 540 -18.97 21.39 4.22
CA GLU A 540 -19.22 20.05 3.71
C GLU A 540 -18.28 19.74 2.53
N ASP A 541 -17.74 18.53 2.51
CA ASP A 541 -16.88 18.03 1.43
C ASP A 541 -17.69 17.07 0.54
N ILE A 542 -17.80 17.42 -0.75
CA ILE A 542 -18.64 16.77 -1.74
C ILE A 542 -17.74 16.05 -2.74
N ALA A 543 -17.99 14.75 -2.94
CA ALA A 543 -17.27 13.96 -3.93
C ALA A 543 -17.77 14.24 -5.36
N ILE A 544 -16.86 14.29 -6.33
CA ILE A 544 -17.24 14.32 -7.75
C ILE A 544 -17.46 12.88 -8.21
N CYS A 545 -18.71 12.54 -8.50
CA CYS A 545 -19.14 11.22 -8.98
C CYS A 545 -18.49 10.89 -10.32
N ARG A 546 -17.90 9.70 -10.36
CA ARG A 546 -17.49 9.04 -11.60
C ARG A 546 -18.65 8.19 -12.12
N PRO A 547 -18.78 8.01 -13.44
CA PRO A 547 -19.79 7.11 -13.98
C PRO A 547 -19.54 5.69 -13.46
N TYR A 548 -20.63 4.97 -13.16
CA TYR A 548 -20.54 3.62 -12.61
C TYR A 548 -20.43 2.60 -13.75
N LEU A 549 -19.33 1.85 -13.76
CA LEU A 549 -19.11 0.74 -14.67
C LEU A 549 -19.70 -0.54 -14.08
N THR A 550 -20.55 -1.25 -14.80
CA THR A 550 -21.14 -2.52 -14.37
C THR A 550 -20.51 -3.68 -15.15
N ILE A 551 -20.21 -4.77 -14.44
CA ILE A 551 -19.73 -6.02 -15.03
C ILE A 551 -20.71 -7.13 -14.67
N GLU A 552 -21.20 -7.83 -15.68
CA GLU A 552 -22.03 -9.03 -15.56
C GLU A 552 -21.27 -10.23 -16.10
N MET A 553 -21.06 -11.24 -15.27
CA MET A 553 -20.45 -12.51 -15.65
C MET A 553 -20.89 -13.61 -14.68
N PRO A 554 -20.82 -14.90 -15.07
CA PRO A 554 -21.12 -16.01 -14.19
C PRO A 554 -20.29 -16.02 -12.88
N GLU A 555 -20.91 -16.43 -11.77
CA GLU A 555 -20.22 -16.61 -10.49
C GLU A 555 -19.28 -17.82 -10.49
N THR A 556 -19.54 -18.79 -11.36
CA THR A 556 -18.73 -20.00 -11.54
C THR A 556 -18.38 -20.20 -13.00
N ALA A 557 -17.16 -20.65 -13.25
CA ALA A 557 -16.68 -21.03 -14.59
C ALA A 557 -15.88 -22.33 -14.50
N GLU A 558 -15.67 -22.99 -15.63
CA GLU A 558 -14.80 -24.16 -15.74
C GLU A 558 -13.46 -23.75 -16.36
N GLN A 559 -12.37 -24.32 -15.86
CA GLN A 559 -11.04 -24.11 -16.41
C GLN A 559 -11.00 -24.54 -17.88
N TYR A 560 -10.33 -23.76 -18.72
CA TYR A 560 -10.19 -23.97 -20.17
C TYR A 560 -11.49 -23.86 -20.99
N GLN A 561 -12.63 -23.56 -20.37
CA GLN A 561 -13.87 -23.24 -21.09
C GLN A 561 -14.02 -21.74 -21.33
N LEU A 562 -14.75 -21.38 -22.39
CA LEU A 562 -14.98 -19.98 -22.76
C LEU A 562 -15.93 -19.31 -21.75
N LEU A 563 -15.48 -18.20 -21.14
CA LEU A 563 -16.26 -17.36 -20.25
C LEU A 563 -16.61 -16.04 -20.93
N LYS A 564 -17.87 -15.62 -20.78
CA LYS A 564 -18.39 -14.34 -21.28
C LYS A 564 -18.57 -13.35 -20.14
N ALA A 565 -18.18 -12.10 -20.36
CA ALA A 565 -18.44 -10.99 -19.47
C ALA A 565 -19.03 -9.82 -20.27
N SER A 566 -20.15 -9.26 -19.79
CA SER A 566 -20.74 -8.04 -20.33
C SER A 566 -20.32 -6.85 -19.47
N VAL A 567 -19.92 -5.77 -20.13
CA VAL A 567 -19.58 -4.49 -19.49
C VAL A 567 -20.56 -3.43 -19.95
N ARG A 568 -21.13 -2.69 -18.99
CA ARG A 568 -22.05 -1.59 -19.24
C ARG A 568 -21.63 -0.31 -18.52
N LEU A 569 -21.79 0.84 -19.18
CA LEU A 569 -21.58 2.14 -18.57
C LEU A 569 -22.53 3.17 -19.18
N HIS A 570 -23.25 3.92 -18.34
CA HIS A 570 -24.19 4.94 -18.77
C HIS A 570 -23.55 6.33 -18.78
N ASN A 571 -23.78 7.11 -19.84
CA ASN A 571 -23.32 8.48 -19.93
C ASN A 571 -24.31 9.45 -19.25
N PHE A 572 -23.98 9.87 -18.02
CA PHE A 572 -24.75 10.88 -17.28
C PHE A 572 -24.37 12.33 -17.61
N LEU A 573 -23.38 12.54 -18.49
CA LEU A 573 -22.93 13.88 -18.88
C LEU A 573 -23.84 14.46 -19.96
N ASP A 574 -23.93 15.79 -19.98
CA ASP A 574 -24.56 16.54 -21.07
C ASP A 574 -23.69 16.61 -22.35
N ALA A 575 -22.52 15.96 -22.34
CA ALA A 575 -21.56 15.92 -23.44
C ALA A 575 -21.22 14.46 -23.84
N PRO A 576 -20.87 14.20 -25.12
CA PRO A 576 -20.47 12.87 -25.56
C PRO A 576 -19.10 12.47 -25.00
N MET A 577 -18.98 11.22 -24.55
CA MET A 577 -17.71 10.61 -24.12
C MET A 577 -16.97 10.10 -25.36
N LYS A 578 -15.80 10.65 -25.69
CA LYS A 578 -14.97 10.30 -26.85
C LYS A 578 -13.72 9.54 -26.43
N ASP A 579 -13.01 8.98 -27.42
CA ASP A 579 -11.77 8.21 -27.21
C ASP A 579 -11.91 7.11 -26.15
N CYS A 580 -13.08 6.45 -26.11
CA CYS A 580 -13.41 5.43 -25.13
C CYS A 580 -12.51 4.20 -25.30
N VAL A 581 -11.83 3.80 -24.22
CA VAL A 581 -10.99 2.60 -24.17
C VAL A 581 -11.39 1.75 -22.97
N ILE A 582 -11.68 0.47 -23.20
CA ILE A 582 -11.83 -0.53 -22.13
C ILE A 582 -10.58 -1.39 -22.04
N SER A 583 -10.03 -1.51 -20.83
CA SER A 583 -8.91 -2.36 -20.47
C SER A 583 -9.39 -3.46 -19.51
N LEU A 584 -9.07 -4.71 -19.83
CA LEU A 584 -9.41 -5.89 -19.03
C LEU A 584 -8.16 -6.48 -18.37
N PHE A 585 -8.26 -6.77 -17.07
CA PHE A 585 -7.21 -7.37 -16.26
C PHE A 585 -7.76 -8.53 -15.44
N GLY A 586 -6.96 -9.56 -15.20
CA GLY A 586 -7.32 -10.62 -14.26
C GLY A 586 -6.37 -11.80 -14.35
N ARG A 587 -5.55 -12.01 -13.30
CA ARG A 587 -4.70 -13.21 -13.23
C ARG A 587 -5.56 -14.47 -13.33
N GLY A 588 -5.06 -15.45 -14.08
CA GLY A 588 -5.80 -16.68 -14.32
C GLY A 588 -7.01 -16.54 -15.24
N LEU A 589 -7.36 -15.33 -15.71
CA LEU A 589 -8.49 -15.07 -16.62
C LEU A 589 -8.03 -14.43 -17.94
N ILE A 590 -7.19 -13.41 -17.85
CA ILE A 590 -6.67 -12.61 -18.96
C ILE A 590 -5.14 -12.70 -18.95
N TYR A 591 -4.55 -13.06 -20.08
CA TYR A 591 -3.10 -12.96 -20.23
C TYR A 591 -2.69 -11.48 -20.34
N ARG A 592 -1.94 -11.00 -19.34
CA ARG A 592 -1.53 -9.60 -19.21
C ARG A 592 -2.74 -8.66 -19.17
N GLU A 593 -2.90 -7.83 -20.19
CA GLU A 593 -3.94 -6.82 -20.34
C GLU A 593 -4.51 -6.92 -21.75
N ARG A 594 -5.83 -6.78 -21.89
CA ARG A 594 -6.48 -6.63 -23.20
C ARG A 594 -7.14 -5.25 -23.28
N ARG A 595 -6.84 -4.50 -24.35
CA ARG A 595 -7.38 -3.15 -24.58
C ARG A 595 -8.26 -3.12 -25.82
N TYR A 596 -9.38 -2.43 -25.71
CA TYR A 596 -10.38 -2.30 -26.76
C TYR A 596 -10.75 -0.82 -26.92
N ARG A 597 -10.59 -0.27 -28.12
CA ARG A 597 -11.13 1.05 -28.47
C ARG A 597 -12.58 0.92 -28.87
N LEU A 598 -13.41 1.81 -28.34
CA LEU A 598 -14.87 1.79 -28.51
C LEU A 598 -15.34 3.10 -29.15
N ALA A 599 -16.54 3.06 -29.71
CA ALA A 599 -17.18 4.24 -30.27
C ALA A 599 -17.54 5.24 -29.17
N SER A 600 -17.70 6.51 -29.57
CA SER A 600 -18.17 7.55 -28.66
C SER A 600 -19.57 7.24 -28.12
N VAL A 601 -19.80 7.60 -26.87
CA VAL A 601 -21.06 7.34 -26.18
C VAL A 601 -21.76 8.68 -25.94
N TRP A 602 -22.89 8.88 -26.60
CA TRP A 602 -23.65 10.13 -26.56
C TRP A 602 -24.34 10.36 -25.19
N PRO A 603 -24.70 11.61 -24.84
CA PRO A 603 -25.46 11.92 -23.63
C PRO A 603 -26.70 11.05 -23.47
N GLY A 604 -26.92 10.49 -22.28
CA GLY A 604 -28.05 9.61 -21.97
C GLY A 604 -28.00 8.21 -22.59
N ASN A 605 -26.98 7.88 -23.40
CA ASN A 605 -26.81 6.54 -23.95
C ASN A 605 -25.96 5.66 -23.02
N THR A 606 -26.13 4.34 -23.17
CA THR A 606 -25.37 3.33 -22.43
C THR A 606 -24.43 2.58 -23.38
N LEU A 607 -23.15 2.56 -23.04
CA LEU A 607 -22.18 1.63 -23.62
C LEU A 607 -22.48 0.21 -23.14
N HIS A 608 -22.54 -0.75 -24.06
CA HIS A 608 -22.69 -2.17 -23.74
C HIS A 608 -21.82 -3.01 -24.66
N THR A 609 -20.87 -3.75 -24.09
CA THR A 609 -19.91 -4.57 -24.84
C THR A 609 -19.72 -5.93 -24.16
N GLU A 610 -19.74 -7.02 -24.94
CA GLU A 610 -19.43 -8.38 -24.46
C GLU A 610 -17.96 -8.72 -24.78
N PHE A 611 -17.28 -9.33 -23.80
CA PHE A 611 -15.92 -9.84 -23.92
C PHE A 611 -15.88 -11.34 -23.63
N GLN A 612 -14.96 -12.03 -24.32
CA GLN A 612 -14.77 -13.47 -24.19
C GLN A 612 -13.33 -13.80 -23.87
N PHE A 613 -13.13 -14.68 -22.90
CA PHE A 613 -11.82 -15.13 -22.44
C PHE A 613 -11.91 -16.50 -21.79
N THR A 614 -10.77 -17.15 -21.59
CA THR A 614 -10.69 -18.55 -21.13
C THR A 614 -9.92 -18.61 -19.82
N PRO A 615 -10.57 -18.98 -18.69
CA PRO A 615 -9.88 -19.15 -17.41
C PRO A 615 -8.81 -20.24 -17.48
N THR A 616 -7.62 -19.96 -16.95
CA THR A 616 -6.47 -20.87 -16.94
C THR A 616 -6.09 -21.35 -15.54
N GLN A 617 -6.62 -20.73 -14.49
CA GLN A 617 -6.31 -21.09 -13.10
C GLN A 617 -7.59 -21.34 -12.31
N VAL A 618 -7.60 -22.44 -11.56
CA VAL A 618 -8.69 -22.83 -10.66
C VAL A 618 -8.74 -21.94 -9.40
N GLY A 619 -9.87 -21.94 -8.71
CA GLY A 619 -10.11 -21.16 -7.51
C GLY A 619 -10.76 -19.80 -7.78
N LEU A 620 -10.77 -18.94 -6.77
CA LEU A 620 -11.37 -17.61 -6.84
C LEU A 620 -10.49 -16.66 -7.65
N GLN A 621 -10.96 -16.26 -8.82
CA GLN A 621 -10.30 -15.30 -9.71
C GLN A 621 -11.08 -13.98 -9.74
N ARG A 622 -10.39 -12.89 -10.10
CA ARG A 622 -11.00 -11.55 -10.22
C ARG A 622 -10.76 -11.00 -11.62
N LEU A 623 -11.85 -10.59 -12.27
CA LEU A 623 -11.81 -9.73 -13.45
C LEU A 623 -11.92 -8.27 -12.98
N THR A 624 -10.97 -7.44 -13.37
CA THR A 624 -11.01 -5.99 -13.19
C THR A 624 -11.16 -5.35 -14.56
N VAL A 625 -12.08 -4.40 -14.66
CA VAL A 625 -12.34 -3.64 -15.88
C VAL A 625 -12.08 -2.17 -15.59
N GLU A 626 -11.38 -1.54 -16.50
CA GLU A 626 -11.07 -0.12 -16.49
C GLU A 626 -11.58 0.51 -17.78
N MET A 627 -12.19 1.69 -17.66
CA MET A 627 -12.62 2.51 -18.79
C MET A 627 -12.01 3.90 -18.68
N ASP A 628 -11.40 4.33 -19.78
CA ASP A 628 -10.90 5.68 -19.99
C ASP A 628 -11.67 6.33 -21.15
N CYS A 629 -11.83 7.65 -21.10
CA CYS A 629 -12.29 8.47 -22.20
C CYS A 629 -11.66 9.88 -22.10
N ASP A 630 -12.04 10.80 -22.98
CA ASP A 630 -11.63 12.20 -22.94
C ASP A 630 -12.07 12.96 -21.67
N MET A 631 -13.24 12.63 -21.12
CA MET A 631 -13.83 13.30 -19.94
C MET A 631 -13.41 12.70 -18.60
N PHE A 632 -13.09 11.40 -18.54
CA PHE A 632 -12.70 10.72 -17.31
C PHE A 632 -11.69 9.62 -17.58
N GLN A 633 -10.85 9.37 -16.58
CA GLN A 633 -9.86 8.30 -16.61
C GLN A 633 -10.00 7.45 -15.35
N ASN A 634 -9.55 6.20 -15.43
CA ASN A 634 -9.55 5.26 -14.31
C ASN A 634 -10.95 5.01 -13.73
N VAL A 635 -11.98 4.90 -14.57
CA VAL A 635 -13.29 4.41 -14.12
C VAL A 635 -13.21 2.90 -14.03
N THR A 636 -13.27 2.35 -12.82
CA THR A 636 -13.02 0.94 -12.61
C THR A 636 -14.12 0.22 -11.85
N ASN A 637 -14.25 -1.08 -12.14
CA ASN A 637 -15.00 -2.01 -11.32
C ASN A 637 -14.40 -3.41 -11.44
N TYR A 638 -14.85 -4.34 -10.61
CA TYR A 638 -14.40 -5.72 -10.63
C TYR A 638 -15.55 -6.70 -10.40
N ARG A 639 -15.36 -7.93 -10.84
CA ARG A 639 -16.18 -9.09 -10.47
C ARG A 639 -15.29 -10.27 -10.14
N ASN A 640 -15.74 -11.11 -9.22
CA ASN A 640 -15.08 -12.36 -8.90
C ASN A 640 -15.80 -13.52 -9.58
N VAL A 641 -15.06 -14.56 -9.94
CA VAL A 641 -15.56 -15.82 -10.48
C VAL A 641 -14.80 -16.96 -9.84
N THR A 642 -15.51 -18.02 -9.44
CA THR A 642 -14.91 -19.25 -8.94
C THR A 642 -14.70 -20.22 -10.10
N VAL A 643 -13.44 -20.46 -10.46
CA VAL A 643 -13.06 -21.36 -11.55
C VAL A 643 -12.87 -22.78 -10.99
N LYS A 644 -13.63 -23.74 -11.51
CA LYS A 644 -13.54 -25.17 -11.15
C LYS A 644 -12.60 -25.89 -12.12
N ALA A 645 -11.96 -26.95 -11.63
CA ALA A 645 -11.20 -27.85 -12.50
C ALA A 645 -12.15 -28.53 -13.51
N PRO A 646 -11.67 -28.93 -14.71
CA PRO A 646 -12.48 -29.65 -15.66
C PRO A 646 -12.94 -30.98 -15.06
N GLU A 647 -14.20 -31.34 -15.25
CA GLU A 647 -14.66 -32.69 -14.92
C GLU A 647 -14.01 -33.65 -15.92
N LEU A 648 -13.12 -34.53 -15.45
CA LEU A 648 -12.59 -35.61 -16.28
C LEU A 648 -13.76 -36.52 -16.68
N PRO A 649 -13.98 -36.81 -17.98
CA PRO A 649 -15.01 -37.75 -18.37
C PRO A 649 -14.71 -39.12 -17.73
N ALA A 650 -15.74 -39.65 -17.05
CA ALA A 650 -15.72 -40.92 -16.31
C ALA A 650 -15.50 -42.15 -17.21
#